data_AF-A0A7J5P9I9-F1
#
_entry.id   AF-A0A7J5P9I9-F1
#
_cell.length_a   1.000
_cell.length_b   1.000
_cell.length_c   1.000
_cell.angle_alpha   90.00
_cell.angle_beta   90.00
_cell.angle_gamma   90.00
#
_symmetry.space_group_name_H-M   'P 1'
#
loop_
_entity.id
_entity.type
_entity.pdbx_description
1 polymer ?
#
loop_
_entity_poly.entity_id
_entity_poly.type
_entity_poly.pdbx_seq_one_letter_code
_entity_poly.pdbx_strand_id
1 'polypeptide(L)'
;DLSHKFKNLTFTTRHDRVAGLGNPEGSQRALNMLFALRTIQQRTGRDLGATFLSGTTISNSLTELYLLFKYLRPKELERQNIRTFDAWAAIFAKKTIDYEFSVTNEVVQKERFRYFIKVPELAMFYSEITDYRSAEDIGIDRPQKNEILHNIPPTPQQTEFIERLVQFAKSGDATLLGRLPLSEREEKAKMLIATDYARKMSLDMRMIDPELYSDHVDNKASHCARMIAGYYRRFEAYKGTQFVFSDLGTYKPGAGWNVYSEIRRKLAEDYGIPQSEVRFIQEATSEKARKEMIAGMNAGKIRVLFGSTEMLGTGVNAQKRCVAIHHLDCPWRPSDLEQRDGRGIRTGNEIAKLHADNKVDVILYAVEKSLDAYKFGLLHNKQLFIRQLKTNNMGSRTIDEGAIDEKSGMNFSEYVAVLSGNTDLLDKARLEKKIATLESERQAFVRGKSSSRYKLEQITEKIEKNNDLIRRIGKDLEHFKARVEFNEDGSYRNPVKLNGLETSDPKLIGKQLNRIAETARTLDRLEPIGSLYGFELLVQSETTGKDGLDLVQNRFYVRGEGDYLYQYNYGNIASDPRLAAMNFIHALATIEPTLEKFRKKNEELEKDIPVLREVVESSWRKEPELTALKADLTEIDRRIQQSLKPIEESEGKEAEEDNDVCRERHDTAEELPKEDNTAARIPSRLRQIADASGGRIVIAGVGSPPENGPAKKGIKM
;
A
#
# COMPACT_ATOMS: atom_id res chain seq x y z
N ASP A 1 -26.31 25.12 -15.65
CA ASP A 1 -25.47 24.34 -16.59
C ASP A 1 -24.03 24.23 -16.07
N LEU A 2 -23.34 23.10 -16.31
CA LEU A 2 -22.00 22.74 -15.82
C LEU A 2 -21.88 22.40 -14.31
N SER A 3 -22.63 21.39 -13.84
CA SER A 3 -22.57 20.97 -12.42
C SER A 3 -21.20 20.47 -11.95
N HIS A 4 -20.31 20.09 -12.87
CA HIS A 4 -18.93 19.70 -12.55
C HIS A 4 -18.14 20.78 -11.81
N LYS A 5 -18.47 22.07 -11.99
CA LYS A 5 -17.83 23.18 -11.27
C LYS A 5 -18.17 23.22 -9.78
N PHE A 6 -19.13 22.42 -9.32
CA PHE A 6 -19.58 22.36 -7.93
C PHE A 6 -19.27 21.01 -7.26
N LYS A 7 -18.52 20.12 -7.92
CA LYS A 7 -18.21 18.78 -7.38
C LYS A 7 -17.20 18.80 -6.23
N ASN A 8 -16.38 19.85 -6.11
CA ASN A 8 -15.41 20.01 -5.02
C ASN A 8 -16.07 20.61 -3.76
N LEU A 9 -17.00 19.86 -3.16
CA LEU A 9 -17.71 20.23 -1.92
C LEU A 9 -16.96 19.70 -0.69
N THR A 10 -17.03 20.44 0.42
CA THR A 10 -16.41 20.02 1.69
C THR A 10 -17.00 18.70 2.22
N PHE A 11 -16.15 17.86 2.80
CA PHE A 11 -16.50 16.63 3.49
C PHE A 11 -15.57 16.36 4.67
N THR A 12 -16.04 15.59 5.64
CA THR A 12 -15.29 15.20 6.83
C THR A 12 -14.89 13.73 6.73
N THR A 13 -13.63 13.43 7.07
CA THR A 13 -13.09 12.06 7.09
C THR A 13 -12.03 11.92 8.17
N ARG A 14 -11.94 10.75 8.80
CA ARG A 14 -10.84 10.32 9.66
C ARG A 14 -9.69 9.67 8.87
N HIS A 15 -9.80 9.60 7.54
CA HIS A 15 -8.84 8.98 6.64
C HIS A 15 -7.89 10.02 6.04
N ASP A 16 -7.16 10.72 6.90
CA ASP A 16 -6.19 11.75 6.55
C ASP A 16 -4.99 11.23 5.73
N ARG A 17 -4.65 9.94 5.89
CA ARG A 17 -3.54 9.26 5.18
C ARG A 17 -3.97 8.51 3.92
N VAL A 18 -5.26 8.51 3.57
CA VAL A 18 -5.76 7.84 2.36
C VAL A 18 -5.63 8.79 1.17
N ALA A 19 -4.87 8.37 0.16
CA ALA A 19 -4.65 9.17 -1.04
C ALA A 19 -5.85 9.12 -2.01
N GLY A 20 -6.01 10.13 -2.85
CA GLY A 20 -7.07 10.20 -3.87
C GLY A 20 -8.43 10.73 -3.39
N LEU A 21 -8.56 11.20 -2.14
CA LEU A 21 -9.83 11.69 -1.59
C LEU A 21 -10.21 13.13 -2.01
N GLY A 22 -9.29 13.88 -2.64
CA GLY A 22 -9.51 15.30 -2.97
C GLY A 22 -9.13 16.24 -1.83
N ASN A 23 -9.59 17.51 -1.88
CA ASN A 23 -9.39 18.46 -0.78
C ASN A 23 -10.62 18.45 0.15
N PRO A 24 -10.50 18.03 1.43
CA PRO A 24 -11.62 18.01 2.38
C PRO A 24 -12.26 19.38 2.63
N GLU A 25 -11.49 20.46 2.50
CA GLU A 25 -12.02 21.83 2.64
C GLU A 25 -12.98 22.21 1.50
N GLY A 26 -12.87 21.53 0.36
CA GLY A 26 -13.68 21.82 -0.83
C GLY A 26 -13.40 23.20 -1.42
N SER A 27 -14.41 23.80 -2.06
CA SER A 27 -14.35 25.14 -2.64
C SER A 27 -15.51 26.00 -2.14
N GLN A 28 -15.26 27.30 -1.98
CA GLN A 28 -16.28 28.26 -1.54
C GLN A 28 -17.51 28.26 -2.47
N ARG A 29 -17.28 28.12 -3.77
CA ARG A 29 -18.34 28.03 -4.79
C ARG A 29 -19.25 26.83 -4.56
N ALA A 30 -18.68 25.65 -4.26
CA ALA A 30 -19.46 24.45 -3.97
C ALA A 30 -20.24 24.58 -2.65
N LEU A 31 -19.65 25.20 -1.63
CA LEU A 31 -20.31 25.45 -0.35
C LEU A 31 -21.52 26.39 -0.50
N ASN A 32 -21.36 27.48 -1.25
CA ASN A 32 -22.47 28.41 -1.55
C ASN A 32 -23.64 27.69 -2.25
N MET A 33 -23.33 26.79 -3.20
CA MET A 33 -24.35 25.96 -3.85
C MET A 33 -25.05 25.03 -2.85
N LEU A 34 -24.32 24.44 -1.90
CA LEU A 34 -24.90 23.58 -0.88
C LEU A 34 -25.91 24.35 -0.02
N PHE A 35 -25.57 25.57 0.41
CA PHE A 35 -26.50 26.38 1.20
C PHE A 35 -27.77 26.71 0.41
N ALA A 36 -27.64 27.13 -0.84
CA ALA A 36 -28.80 27.40 -1.70
C ALA A 36 -29.72 26.17 -1.82
N LEU A 37 -29.15 24.99 -2.08
CA LEU A 37 -29.90 23.74 -2.18
C LEU A 37 -30.55 23.34 -0.86
N ARG A 38 -29.82 23.47 0.25
CA ARG A 38 -30.32 23.17 1.59
C ARG A 38 -31.49 24.06 1.97
N THR A 39 -31.43 25.36 1.66
CA THR A 39 -32.57 26.26 1.88
C THR A 39 -33.80 25.82 1.10
N ILE A 40 -33.65 25.40 -0.16
CA ILE A 40 -34.77 24.88 -0.96
C ILE A 40 -35.32 23.58 -0.38
N GLN A 41 -34.45 22.64 -0.01
CA GLN A 41 -34.82 21.35 0.57
C GLN A 41 -35.52 21.50 1.93
N GLN A 42 -35.07 22.45 2.77
CA GLN A 42 -35.72 22.78 4.05
C GLN A 42 -37.10 23.38 3.84
N ARG A 43 -37.26 24.32 2.89
CA ARG A 43 -38.56 24.95 2.58
C ARG A 43 -39.57 23.97 2.02
N THR A 44 -39.12 23.05 1.16
CA THR A 44 -40.01 22.09 0.48
C THR A 44 -40.23 20.81 1.28
N GLY A 45 -39.38 20.54 2.28
CA GLY A 45 -39.39 19.29 3.03
C GLY A 45 -38.97 18.06 2.22
N ARG A 46 -38.40 18.23 1.02
CA ARG A 46 -38.03 17.14 0.10
C ARG A 46 -36.54 17.21 -0.24
N ASP A 47 -35.95 16.05 -0.55
CA ASP A 47 -34.55 15.96 -0.98
C ASP A 47 -34.34 16.52 -2.39
N LEU A 48 -35.25 16.21 -3.31
CA LEU A 48 -35.14 16.59 -4.73
C LEU A 48 -35.58 18.04 -4.94
N GLY A 49 -34.62 18.97 -4.82
CA GLY A 49 -34.86 20.42 -4.95
C GLY A 49 -34.12 21.10 -6.11
N ALA A 50 -33.29 20.38 -6.87
CA ALA A 50 -32.57 20.91 -8.03
C ALA A 50 -32.14 19.83 -9.01
N THR A 51 -31.92 20.25 -10.26
CA THR A 51 -31.43 19.41 -11.35
C THR A 51 -30.00 19.78 -11.72
N PHE A 52 -29.09 18.80 -11.66
CA PHE A 52 -27.71 18.98 -12.09
C PHE A 52 -27.56 18.52 -13.54
N LEU A 53 -27.08 19.40 -14.41
CA LEU A 53 -26.80 19.09 -15.81
C LEU A 53 -25.29 18.96 -16.02
N SER A 54 -24.85 17.79 -16.48
CA SER A 54 -23.45 17.51 -16.81
C SER A 54 -23.34 16.45 -17.92
N GLY A 55 -22.43 16.66 -18.88
CA GLY A 55 -22.07 15.63 -19.86
C GLY A 55 -21.29 14.46 -19.25
N THR A 56 -20.61 14.70 -18.13
CA THR A 56 -19.94 13.66 -17.33
C THR A 56 -20.36 13.76 -15.88
N THR A 57 -21.15 12.79 -15.44
CA THR A 57 -21.75 12.82 -14.12
C THR A 57 -20.73 12.52 -13.01
N ILE A 58 -19.73 11.67 -13.29
CA ILE A 58 -18.58 11.35 -12.42
C ILE A 58 -17.29 11.60 -13.20
N SER A 59 -16.34 12.30 -12.59
CA SER A 59 -15.13 12.78 -13.27
C SER A 59 -13.86 12.09 -12.77
N ASN A 60 -13.70 11.89 -11.45
CA ASN A 60 -12.38 11.54 -10.91
C ASN A 60 -12.30 10.88 -9.51
N SER A 61 -13.37 10.68 -8.75
CA SER A 61 -13.22 10.18 -7.37
C SER A 61 -14.48 9.57 -6.77
N LEU A 62 -14.30 8.50 -5.99
CA LEU A 62 -15.22 7.98 -4.97
C LEU A 62 -15.87 9.06 -4.10
N THR A 63 -15.13 10.12 -3.77
CA THR A 63 -15.65 11.28 -3.04
C THR A 63 -16.72 12.05 -3.84
N GLU A 64 -16.58 12.20 -5.16
CA GLU A 64 -17.55 12.96 -5.97
C GLU A 64 -18.95 12.34 -5.92
N LEU A 65 -19.03 11.00 -5.89
CA LEU A 65 -20.29 10.29 -5.84
C LEU A 65 -21.01 10.50 -4.49
N TYR A 66 -20.28 10.38 -3.38
CA TYR A 66 -20.79 10.74 -2.06
C TYR A 66 -21.28 12.20 -2.02
N LEU A 67 -20.51 13.13 -2.60
CA LEU A 67 -20.86 14.55 -2.62
C LEU A 67 -22.12 14.84 -3.45
N LEU A 68 -22.37 14.11 -4.53
CA LEU A 68 -23.63 14.20 -5.27
C LEU A 68 -24.83 13.78 -4.41
N PHE A 69 -24.72 12.67 -3.67
CA PHE A 69 -25.77 12.27 -2.71
C PHE A 69 -25.93 13.29 -1.59
N LYS A 70 -24.82 13.84 -1.08
CA LYS A 70 -24.85 14.91 -0.09
C LYS A 70 -25.61 16.13 -0.62
N TYR A 71 -25.45 16.49 -1.89
CA TYR A 71 -26.23 17.56 -2.50
C TYR A 71 -27.71 17.20 -2.63
N LEU A 72 -28.02 16.08 -3.28
CA LEU A 72 -29.35 15.82 -3.85
C LEU A 72 -30.24 14.91 -2.99
N ARG A 73 -29.68 14.13 -2.06
CA ARG A 73 -30.40 13.14 -1.23
C ARG A 73 -29.97 13.12 0.25
N PRO A 74 -29.98 14.27 0.95
CA PRO A 74 -29.54 14.32 2.35
C PRO A 74 -30.40 13.51 3.32
N LYS A 75 -31.73 13.50 3.18
CA LYS A 75 -32.62 12.74 4.07
C LYS A 75 -32.50 11.25 3.82
N GLU A 76 -32.28 10.82 2.58
CA GLU A 76 -32.05 9.41 2.30
C GLU A 76 -30.74 8.90 2.91
N LEU A 77 -29.66 9.69 2.81
CA LEU A 77 -28.42 9.40 3.52
C LEU A 77 -28.66 9.33 5.04
N GLU A 78 -29.42 10.25 5.61
CA GLU A 78 -29.78 10.22 7.03
C GLU A 78 -30.64 9.01 7.42
N ARG A 79 -31.61 8.62 6.60
CA ARG A 79 -32.46 7.43 6.78
C ARG A 79 -31.64 6.14 6.86
N GLN A 80 -30.58 6.05 6.06
CA GLN A 80 -29.63 4.93 6.06
C GLN A 80 -28.53 5.08 7.13
N ASN A 81 -28.61 6.11 7.99
CA ASN A 81 -27.62 6.45 9.01
C ASN A 81 -26.22 6.75 8.44
N ILE A 82 -26.15 7.26 7.21
CA ILE A 82 -24.92 7.66 6.52
C ILE A 82 -24.74 9.18 6.70
N ARG A 83 -24.05 9.59 7.76
CA ARG A 83 -23.85 11.02 8.09
C ARG A 83 -22.50 11.59 7.67
N THR A 84 -21.55 10.73 7.32
CA THR A 84 -20.17 11.12 6.99
C THR A 84 -19.69 10.37 5.76
N PHE A 85 -18.61 10.88 5.16
CA PHE A 85 -17.93 10.17 4.07
C PHE A 85 -17.44 8.80 4.53
N ASP A 86 -16.88 8.69 5.74
CA ASP A 86 -16.36 7.43 6.28
C ASP A 86 -17.46 6.36 6.40
N ALA A 87 -18.67 6.74 6.84
CA ALA A 87 -19.80 5.82 6.93
C ALA A 87 -20.22 5.33 5.54
N TRP A 88 -20.22 6.23 4.55
CA TRP A 88 -20.51 5.88 3.16
C TRP A 88 -19.43 4.96 2.57
N ALA A 89 -18.16 5.31 2.78
CA ALA A 89 -17.01 4.54 2.28
C ALA A 89 -16.94 3.15 2.93
N ALA A 90 -17.30 3.00 4.20
CA ALA A 90 -17.36 1.69 4.85
C ALA A 90 -18.40 0.74 4.22
N ILE A 91 -19.43 1.29 3.55
CA ILE A 91 -20.48 0.50 2.90
C ILE A 91 -20.10 0.14 1.46
N PHE A 92 -19.57 1.11 0.71
CA PHE A 92 -19.41 1.04 -0.75
C PHE A 92 -17.97 0.99 -1.24
N ALA A 93 -16.98 1.11 -0.35
CA ALA A 93 -15.57 1.14 -0.72
C ALA A 93 -14.77 0.09 0.07
N LYS A 94 -13.73 -0.46 -0.56
CA LYS A 94 -12.73 -1.29 0.10
C LYS A 94 -11.39 -0.59 0.03
N LYS A 95 -10.79 -0.39 1.20
CA LYS A 95 -9.42 0.10 1.31
C LYS A 95 -8.45 -0.97 0.83
N THR A 96 -7.48 -0.52 0.06
CA THR A 96 -6.32 -1.34 -0.30
C THR A 96 -5.05 -0.56 -0.04
N ILE A 97 -4.01 -1.32 0.23
CA ILE A 97 -2.66 -0.81 0.35
C ILE A 97 -2.03 -0.93 -1.03
N ASP A 98 -1.58 0.19 -1.57
CA ASP A 98 -0.78 0.24 -2.78
C ASP A 98 0.64 0.69 -2.44
N TYR A 99 1.59 0.25 -3.25
CA TYR A 99 3.01 0.58 -3.09
C TYR A 99 3.41 1.51 -4.22
N GLU A 100 3.73 2.74 -3.86
CA GLU A 100 4.13 3.78 -4.81
C GLU A 100 5.47 4.35 -4.42
N PHE A 101 6.25 4.79 -5.39
CA PHE A 101 7.40 5.62 -5.06
C PHE A 101 6.92 7.00 -4.64
N SER A 102 7.55 7.54 -3.61
CA SER A 102 7.43 8.95 -3.24
C SER A 102 8.14 9.83 -4.28
N VAL A 103 7.95 11.13 -4.15
CA VAL A 103 8.73 12.14 -4.89
C VAL A 103 10.23 12.00 -4.58
N THR A 104 10.60 11.46 -3.41
CA THR A 104 11.99 11.17 -2.99
C THR A 104 12.48 9.78 -3.43
N ASN A 105 11.72 9.08 -4.27
CA ASN A 105 12.04 7.74 -4.78
C ASN A 105 12.09 6.64 -3.71
N GLU A 106 11.44 6.86 -2.56
CA GLU A 106 11.24 5.82 -1.56
C GLU A 106 9.93 5.12 -1.84
N VAL A 107 9.89 3.78 -1.85
CA VAL A 107 8.60 3.10 -1.90
C VAL A 107 7.87 3.33 -0.57
N VAL A 108 6.76 4.04 -0.66
CA VAL A 108 5.86 4.37 0.42
C VAL A 108 4.59 3.53 0.26
N GLN A 109 4.17 2.94 1.37
CA GLN A 109 2.89 2.29 1.48
C GLN A 109 1.80 3.36 1.57
N LYS A 110 0.87 3.40 0.62
CA LYS A 110 -0.28 4.31 0.65
C LYS A 110 -1.58 3.53 0.71
N GLU A 111 -2.47 3.96 1.59
CA GLU A 111 -3.85 3.47 1.59
C GLU A 111 -4.66 4.23 0.54
N ARG A 112 -5.51 3.50 -0.19
CA ARG A 112 -6.41 4.05 -1.20
C ARG A 112 -7.76 3.36 -1.14
N PHE A 113 -8.82 4.10 -1.45
CA PHE A 113 -10.11 3.50 -1.76
C PHE A 113 -10.16 3.15 -3.25
N ARG A 114 -9.51 2.05 -3.61
CA ARG A 114 -9.36 1.63 -5.01
C ARG A 114 -10.56 0.87 -5.54
N TYR A 115 -11.23 0.11 -4.67
CA TYR A 115 -12.32 -0.77 -5.08
C TYR A 115 -13.65 -0.26 -4.57
N PHE A 116 -14.62 -0.12 -5.48
CA PHE A 116 -16.03 -0.04 -5.11
C PHE A 116 -16.56 -1.44 -4.90
N ILE A 117 -17.29 -1.64 -3.82
CA ILE A 117 -17.99 -2.88 -3.49
C ILE A 117 -19.49 -2.59 -3.43
N LYS A 118 -20.31 -3.64 -3.58
CA LYS A 118 -21.79 -3.50 -3.63
C LYS A 118 -22.22 -2.58 -4.78
N VAL A 119 -21.57 -2.79 -5.93
CA VAL A 119 -21.76 -1.99 -7.14
C VAL A 119 -23.22 -2.00 -7.62
N PRO A 120 -23.96 -3.13 -7.63
CA PRO A 120 -25.38 -3.10 -8.01
C PRO A 120 -26.22 -2.19 -7.11
N GLU A 121 -26.03 -2.27 -5.79
CA GLU A 121 -26.75 -1.46 -4.82
C GLU A 121 -26.40 0.03 -4.97
N LEU A 122 -25.12 0.34 -5.21
CA LEU A 122 -24.66 1.69 -5.49
C LEU A 122 -25.21 2.25 -6.80
N ALA A 123 -25.26 1.43 -7.86
CA ALA A 123 -25.80 1.80 -9.16
C ALA A 123 -27.31 2.07 -9.09
N MET A 124 -28.06 1.24 -8.35
CA MET A 124 -29.48 1.48 -8.06
C MET A 124 -29.66 2.81 -7.33
N PHE A 125 -28.91 3.03 -6.25
CA PHE A 125 -29.03 4.28 -5.49
C PHE A 125 -28.66 5.50 -6.33
N TYR A 126 -27.66 5.37 -7.20
CA TYR A 126 -27.24 6.41 -8.13
C TYR A 126 -28.28 6.70 -9.23
N SER A 127 -28.99 5.67 -9.71
CA SER A 127 -30.06 5.80 -10.71
C SER A 127 -31.26 6.61 -10.20
N GLU A 128 -31.50 6.65 -8.88
CA GLU A 128 -32.58 7.46 -8.29
C GLU A 128 -32.37 8.97 -8.46
N ILE A 129 -31.13 9.41 -8.67
CA ILE A 129 -30.77 10.83 -8.82
C ILE A 129 -30.25 11.17 -10.21
N THR A 130 -30.13 10.18 -11.08
CA THR A 130 -29.47 10.32 -12.38
C THR A 130 -30.33 9.71 -13.48
N ASP A 131 -30.78 10.54 -14.41
CA ASP A 131 -31.22 10.08 -15.74
C ASP A 131 -30.02 10.19 -16.68
N TYR A 132 -29.35 9.07 -16.90
CA TYR A 132 -28.25 8.98 -17.84
C TYR A 132 -28.74 8.35 -19.14
N ARG A 133 -28.49 9.05 -20.25
CA ARG A 133 -28.77 8.54 -21.59
C ARG A 133 -27.52 8.69 -22.44
N SER A 134 -27.03 7.60 -23.00
CA SER A 134 -26.05 7.67 -24.07
C SER A 134 -26.74 8.06 -25.37
N ALA A 135 -25.95 8.52 -26.36
CA ALA A 135 -26.52 8.81 -27.67
C ALA A 135 -27.00 7.53 -28.39
N GLU A 136 -26.41 6.38 -28.07
CA GLU A 136 -26.83 5.08 -28.58
C GLU A 136 -28.22 4.72 -28.02
N ASP A 137 -28.45 4.93 -26.72
CA ASP A 137 -29.74 4.65 -26.05
C ASP A 137 -30.90 5.47 -26.62
N ILE A 138 -30.62 6.69 -27.08
CA ILE A 138 -31.63 7.61 -27.65
C ILE A 138 -31.79 7.37 -29.17
N GLY A 139 -30.90 6.62 -29.81
CA GLY A 139 -30.88 6.45 -31.26
C GLY A 139 -30.53 7.75 -32.00
N ILE A 140 -29.72 8.62 -31.38
CA ILE A 140 -29.33 9.89 -31.98
C ILE A 140 -28.41 9.61 -33.17
N ASP A 141 -28.85 10.05 -34.35
CA ASP A 141 -28.06 10.00 -35.57
C ASP A 141 -26.85 10.95 -35.47
N ARG A 142 -25.66 10.35 -35.32
CA ARG A 142 -24.36 11.02 -35.27
C ARG A 142 -23.31 10.08 -35.87
N PRO A 143 -22.21 10.62 -36.43
CA PRO A 143 -21.17 9.77 -36.98
C PRO A 143 -20.48 8.95 -35.89
N GLN A 144 -19.98 7.78 -36.26
CA GLN A 144 -19.19 6.91 -35.40
C GLN A 144 -17.79 7.49 -35.18
N LYS A 145 -17.25 7.29 -33.99
CA LYS A 145 -15.86 7.62 -33.66
C LYS A 145 -14.94 6.54 -34.26
N ASN A 146 -13.96 6.93 -35.04
CA ASN A 146 -12.83 6.07 -35.43
C ASN A 146 -11.56 6.60 -34.77
N GLU A 147 -11.08 5.92 -33.73
CA GLU A 147 -9.91 6.37 -32.97
C GLU A 147 -8.61 5.84 -33.61
N ILE A 148 -7.67 6.75 -33.87
CA ILE A 148 -6.39 6.45 -34.51
C ILE A 148 -5.27 6.93 -33.58
N LEU A 149 -4.52 5.98 -33.03
CA LEU A 149 -3.28 6.28 -32.31
C LEU A 149 -2.15 6.47 -33.32
N HIS A 150 -1.65 7.70 -33.43
CA HIS A 150 -0.56 8.06 -34.32
C HIS A 150 0.75 8.11 -33.52
N ASN A 151 1.50 7.00 -33.54
CA ASN A 151 2.80 6.90 -32.88
C ASN A 151 3.88 7.67 -33.67
N ILE A 152 4.73 8.38 -32.95
CA ILE A 152 5.82 9.18 -33.49
C ILE A 152 7.11 8.79 -32.76
N PRO A 153 8.17 8.35 -33.47
CA PRO A 153 9.46 8.09 -32.84
C PRO A 153 10.07 9.41 -32.32
N PRO A 154 10.81 9.40 -31.20
CA PRO A 154 11.46 10.60 -30.71
C PRO A 154 12.56 11.06 -31.68
N THR A 155 12.69 12.37 -31.88
CA THR A 155 13.80 12.94 -32.65
C THR A 155 15.13 12.77 -31.91
N PRO A 156 16.30 12.91 -32.57
CA PRO A 156 17.60 12.84 -31.90
C PRO A 156 17.71 13.85 -30.73
N GLN A 157 17.22 15.08 -30.94
CA GLN A 157 17.20 16.11 -29.89
C GLN A 157 16.27 15.77 -28.72
N GLN A 158 15.12 15.14 -29.00
CA GLN A 158 14.22 14.67 -27.94
C GLN A 158 14.86 13.54 -27.14
N THR A 159 15.55 12.61 -27.82
CA THR A 159 16.24 11.49 -27.16
C THR A 159 17.33 11.99 -26.21
N GLU A 160 18.15 12.93 -26.66
CA GLU A 160 19.16 13.58 -25.81
C GLU A 160 18.51 14.32 -24.63
N PHE A 161 17.41 15.04 -24.88
CA PHE A 161 16.72 15.79 -23.83
C PHE A 161 16.04 14.87 -22.81
N ILE A 162 15.58 13.68 -23.22
CA ILE A 162 15.06 12.65 -22.31
C ILE A 162 16.14 12.24 -21.30
N GLU A 163 17.38 12.02 -21.76
CA GLU A 163 18.48 11.66 -20.86
C GLU A 163 18.78 12.78 -19.85
N ARG A 164 18.81 14.03 -20.31
CA ARG A 164 18.98 15.21 -19.45
C ARG A 164 17.82 15.35 -18.45
N LEU A 165 16.59 15.05 -18.85
CA LEU A 165 15.42 15.05 -17.96
C LEU A 165 15.52 13.98 -16.88
N VAL A 166 15.98 12.77 -17.24
CA VAL A 166 16.21 11.68 -16.27
C VAL A 166 17.31 12.07 -15.28
N GLN A 167 18.40 12.67 -15.76
CA GLN A 167 19.48 13.16 -14.91
C GLN A 167 19.00 14.29 -13.99
N PHE A 168 18.26 15.28 -14.50
CA PHE A 168 17.66 16.34 -13.70
C PHE A 168 16.75 15.78 -12.61
N ALA A 169 15.90 14.80 -12.95
CA ALA A 169 15.01 14.20 -11.98
C ALA A 169 15.79 13.48 -10.86
N LYS A 170 16.98 12.91 -11.15
CA LYS A 170 17.91 12.36 -10.16
C LYS A 170 18.60 13.45 -9.33
N SER A 171 19.36 14.34 -9.96
CA SER A 171 20.27 15.27 -9.30
C SER A 171 19.59 16.52 -8.75
N GLY A 172 18.48 16.96 -9.34
CA GLY A 172 17.91 18.29 -9.11
C GLY A 172 18.68 19.44 -9.77
N ASP A 173 19.70 19.13 -10.57
CA ASP A 173 20.51 20.12 -11.25
C ASP A 173 19.76 20.72 -12.45
N ALA A 174 19.14 21.88 -12.23
CA ALA A 174 18.35 22.58 -13.23
C ALA A 174 19.17 23.09 -14.43
N THR A 175 20.50 23.15 -14.32
CA THR A 175 21.36 23.55 -15.44
C THR A 175 21.29 22.56 -16.60
N LEU A 176 20.98 21.27 -16.32
CA LEU A 176 20.71 20.24 -17.33
C LEU A 176 19.51 20.59 -18.22
N LEU A 177 18.59 21.43 -17.74
CA LEU A 177 17.44 21.93 -18.47
C LEU A 177 17.66 23.35 -19.05
N GLY A 178 18.89 23.87 -18.97
CA GLY A 178 19.22 25.24 -19.37
C GLY A 178 18.64 26.30 -18.44
N ARG A 179 18.32 25.95 -17.18
CA ARG A 179 17.78 26.87 -16.18
C ARG A 179 18.85 27.28 -15.16
N LEU A 180 18.58 28.38 -14.46
CA LEU A 180 19.26 28.70 -13.22
C LEU A 180 18.96 27.63 -12.14
N PRO A 181 19.86 27.48 -11.14
CA PRO A 181 19.63 26.57 -10.01
C PRO A 181 18.26 26.78 -9.34
N LEU A 182 17.66 25.69 -8.87
CA LEU A 182 16.34 25.72 -8.25
C LEU A 182 16.37 26.52 -6.94
N SER A 183 15.32 27.29 -6.69
CA SER A 183 15.03 27.80 -5.34
C SER A 183 14.54 26.69 -4.40
N GLU A 184 14.59 26.89 -3.08
CA GLU A 184 14.07 25.91 -2.08
C GLU A 184 12.61 25.49 -2.34
N ARG A 185 11.79 26.39 -2.87
CA ARG A 185 10.40 26.09 -3.22
C ARG A 185 10.31 25.22 -4.47
N GLU A 186 11.18 25.47 -5.45
CA GLU A 186 11.23 24.70 -6.70
C GLU A 186 11.84 23.32 -6.51
N GLU A 187 12.79 23.14 -5.58
CA GLU A 187 13.32 21.81 -5.22
C GLU A 187 12.19 20.86 -4.79
N LYS A 188 11.25 21.35 -3.97
CA LYS A 188 10.06 20.59 -3.57
C LYS A 188 9.11 20.30 -4.73
N ALA A 189 9.19 21.07 -5.80
CA ALA A 189 8.38 20.94 -7.02
C ALA A 189 9.17 20.36 -8.21
N LYS A 190 10.38 19.82 -7.99
CA LYS A 190 11.28 19.31 -9.03
C LYS A 190 10.57 18.37 -10.03
N MET A 191 9.78 17.42 -9.53
CA MET A 191 9.07 16.46 -10.39
C MET A 191 7.96 17.12 -11.23
N LEU A 192 7.31 18.17 -10.73
CA LEU A 192 6.34 18.94 -11.50
C LEU A 192 7.02 19.71 -12.65
N ILE A 193 8.21 20.26 -12.39
CA ILE A 193 9.04 20.92 -13.41
C ILE A 193 9.46 19.89 -14.47
N ALA A 194 9.99 18.74 -14.08
CA ALA A 194 10.37 17.67 -15.01
C ALA A 194 9.19 17.26 -15.90
N THR A 195 8.01 17.08 -15.30
CA THR A 195 6.78 16.73 -16.01
C THR A 195 6.36 17.81 -17.02
N ASP A 196 6.45 19.10 -16.67
CA ASP A 196 6.15 20.21 -17.60
C ASP A 196 7.10 20.21 -18.81
N TYR A 197 8.40 20.04 -18.58
CA TYR A 197 9.40 19.99 -19.64
C TYR A 197 9.23 18.77 -20.54
N ALA A 198 8.96 17.58 -19.98
CA ALA A 198 8.68 16.39 -20.78
C ALA A 198 7.45 16.58 -21.69
N ARG A 199 6.40 17.27 -21.22
CA ARG A 199 5.24 17.60 -22.05
C ARG A 199 5.60 18.58 -23.17
N LYS A 200 6.39 19.62 -22.89
CA LYS A 200 6.86 20.58 -23.90
C LYS A 200 7.70 19.88 -24.97
N MET A 201 8.69 19.10 -24.54
CA MET A 201 9.57 18.30 -25.38
C MET A 201 8.80 17.37 -26.33
N SER A 202 7.79 16.64 -25.80
CA SER A 202 6.95 15.74 -26.61
C SER A 202 6.15 16.44 -27.71
N LEU A 203 5.87 17.74 -27.55
CA LEU A 203 5.13 18.52 -28.53
C LEU A 203 6.10 19.09 -29.58
N ASP A 204 7.11 19.83 -29.14
CA ASP A 204 8.17 20.39 -29.97
C ASP A 204 9.30 20.90 -29.06
N MET A 205 10.56 20.66 -29.42
CA MET A 205 11.71 21.13 -28.64
C MET A 205 11.75 22.66 -28.50
N ARG A 206 11.21 23.40 -29.48
CA ARG A 206 11.11 24.88 -29.45
C ARG A 206 10.14 25.41 -28.40
N MET A 207 9.29 24.55 -27.82
CA MET A 207 8.48 24.90 -26.64
C MET A 207 9.35 25.10 -25.39
N ILE A 208 10.57 24.56 -25.39
CA ILE A 208 11.55 24.75 -24.33
C ILE A 208 12.35 26.02 -24.62
N ASP A 209 12.97 26.07 -25.79
CA ASP A 209 13.75 27.21 -26.25
C ASP A 209 13.69 27.31 -27.79
N PRO A 210 13.02 28.33 -28.36
CA PRO A 210 12.86 28.46 -29.80
C PRO A 210 14.12 28.92 -30.53
N GLU A 211 15.12 29.47 -29.82
CA GLU A 211 16.39 29.94 -30.41
C GLU A 211 17.44 28.83 -30.42
N LEU A 212 17.41 27.94 -29.41
CA LEU A 212 18.34 26.82 -29.31
C LEU A 212 17.98 25.65 -30.23
N TYR A 213 16.69 25.39 -30.44
CA TYR A 213 16.22 24.22 -31.16
C TYR A 213 15.66 24.58 -32.54
N SER A 214 15.94 23.73 -33.53
CA SER A 214 15.46 23.90 -34.91
C SER A 214 14.16 23.14 -35.18
N ASP A 215 13.52 23.47 -36.30
CA ASP A 215 12.34 22.76 -36.78
C ASP A 215 12.72 21.39 -37.36
N HIS A 216 12.34 20.30 -36.69
CA HIS A 216 12.61 18.93 -37.14
C HIS A 216 11.44 18.38 -37.97
N VAL A 217 11.74 17.70 -39.08
CA VAL A 217 10.73 17.14 -40.01
C VAL A 217 9.78 16.10 -39.39
N ASP A 218 10.25 15.43 -38.33
CA ASP A 218 9.52 14.41 -37.58
C ASP A 218 9.05 14.88 -36.18
N ASN A 219 9.04 16.19 -35.90
CA ASN A 219 8.37 16.67 -34.69
C ASN A 219 6.84 16.49 -34.79
N LYS A 220 6.15 16.50 -33.64
CA LYS A 220 4.70 16.29 -33.58
C LYS A 220 3.92 17.33 -34.38
N ALA A 221 4.39 18.58 -34.41
CA ALA A 221 3.81 19.65 -35.22
C ALA A 221 3.83 19.33 -36.73
N SER A 222 4.92 18.79 -37.25
CA SER A 222 5.08 18.40 -38.65
C SER A 222 4.20 17.22 -39.03
N HIS A 223 4.14 16.19 -38.18
CA HIS A 223 3.19 15.08 -38.36
C HIS A 223 1.75 15.56 -38.37
N CYS A 224 1.40 16.48 -37.46
CA CYS A 224 0.07 17.06 -37.40
C CYS A 224 -0.28 17.86 -38.67
N ALA A 225 0.63 18.72 -39.14
CA ALA A 225 0.44 19.47 -40.38
C ALA A 225 0.23 18.54 -41.59
N ARG A 226 1.04 17.47 -41.70
CA ARG A 226 0.93 16.46 -42.77
C ARG A 226 -0.43 15.77 -42.76
N MET A 227 -0.89 15.34 -41.59
CA MET A 227 -2.20 14.70 -41.43
C MET A 227 -3.34 15.65 -41.77
N ILE A 228 -3.29 16.90 -41.27
CA ILE A 228 -4.29 17.92 -41.56
C ILE A 228 -4.37 18.17 -43.06
N ALA A 229 -3.23 18.30 -43.73
CA ALA A 229 -3.17 18.49 -45.18
C ALA A 229 -3.75 17.29 -45.94
N GLY A 230 -3.48 16.06 -45.49
CA GLY A 230 -4.07 14.84 -46.04
C GLY A 230 -5.59 14.84 -46.01
N TYR A 231 -6.20 15.13 -44.85
CA TYR A 231 -7.66 15.26 -44.73
C TYR A 231 -8.21 16.45 -45.52
N TYR A 232 -7.48 17.57 -45.54
CA TYR A 232 -7.88 18.76 -46.30
C TYR A 232 -8.09 18.43 -47.79
N ARG A 233 -7.10 17.74 -48.38
CA ARG A 233 -7.11 17.31 -49.80
C ARG A 233 -8.14 16.21 -50.06
N ARG A 234 -8.19 15.18 -49.20
CA ARG A 234 -9.15 14.07 -49.33
C ARG A 234 -10.60 14.55 -49.35
N PHE A 235 -10.92 15.58 -48.57
CA PHE A 235 -12.28 16.14 -48.46
C PHE A 235 -12.41 17.54 -49.09
N GLU A 236 -11.54 17.88 -50.04
CA GLU A 236 -11.50 19.20 -50.68
C GLU A 236 -12.81 19.52 -51.40
N ALA A 237 -13.33 18.56 -52.18
CA ALA A 237 -14.59 18.67 -52.93
C ALA A 237 -15.80 19.02 -52.05
N TYR A 238 -15.79 18.58 -50.79
CA TYR A 238 -16.90 18.74 -49.84
C TYR A 238 -16.66 19.82 -48.79
N LYS A 239 -15.55 20.51 -48.89
CA LYS A 239 -15.07 21.46 -47.90
C LYS A 239 -15.01 20.89 -46.46
N GLY A 240 -14.54 19.66 -46.31
CA GLY A 240 -14.42 19.00 -44.99
C GLY A 240 -13.52 19.75 -44.00
N THR A 241 -13.97 19.91 -42.77
CA THR A 241 -13.32 20.73 -41.73
C THR A 241 -12.70 19.88 -40.64
N GLN A 242 -11.76 20.46 -39.89
CA GLN A 242 -10.95 19.75 -38.91
C GLN A 242 -10.80 20.57 -37.64
N PHE A 243 -10.87 19.91 -36.48
CA PHE A 243 -10.57 20.53 -35.19
C PHE A 243 -9.19 20.11 -34.71
N VAL A 244 -8.45 21.04 -34.13
CA VAL A 244 -7.11 20.79 -33.58
C VAL A 244 -7.06 21.24 -32.13
N PHE A 245 -6.88 20.29 -31.22
CA PHE A 245 -6.82 20.51 -29.78
C PHE A 245 -5.39 20.43 -29.27
N SER A 246 -5.01 21.47 -28.54
CA SER A 246 -3.78 21.50 -27.74
C SER A 246 -3.94 22.48 -26.59
N ASP A 247 -3.82 22.02 -25.34
CA ASP A 247 -3.83 22.90 -24.16
C ASP A 247 -2.47 23.56 -23.93
N LEU A 248 -1.39 22.94 -24.44
CA LEU A 248 -0.04 23.50 -24.47
C LEU A 248 0.21 24.33 -25.74
N GLY A 249 1.05 25.36 -25.61
CA GLY A 249 1.45 26.19 -26.75
C GLY A 249 0.30 26.93 -27.41
N THR A 250 -0.71 27.32 -26.63
CA THR A 250 -1.89 28.05 -27.13
C THR A 250 -1.52 29.40 -27.73
N TYR A 251 -2.21 29.78 -28.80
CA TYR A 251 -2.02 31.09 -29.43
C TYR A 251 -2.36 32.23 -28.46
N LYS A 252 -1.48 33.23 -28.40
CA LYS A 252 -1.68 34.50 -27.70
C LYS A 252 -1.26 35.65 -28.62
N PRO A 253 -2.07 36.72 -28.76
CA PRO A 253 -1.70 37.88 -29.55
C PRO A 253 -0.37 38.50 -29.07
N GLY A 254 0.56 38.74 -30.00
CA GLY A 254 1.86 39.35 -29.69
C GLY A 254 2.84 38.46 -28.90
N ALA A 255 2.48 37.21 -28.61
CA ALA A 255 3.43 36.25 -28.05
C ALA A 255 4.39 35.73 -29.13
N GLY A 256 5.58 35.29 -28.72
CA GLY A 256 6.57 34.67 -29.59
C GLY A 256 6.11 33.31 -30.16
N TRP A 257 7.09 32.46 -30.46
CA TRP A 257 6.85 31.15 -31.08
C TRP A 257 5.81 30.31 -30.29
N ASN A 258 4.88 29.68 -31.02
CA ASN A 258 3.89 28.75 -30.46
C ASN A 258 3.44 27.72 -31.51
N VAL A 259 2.95 26.58 -31.04
CA VAL A 259 2.63 25.42 -31.88
C VAL A 259 1.46 25.66 -32.83
N TYR A 260 0.49 26.51 -32.45
CA TYR A 260 -0.65 26.83 -33.32
C TYR A 260 -0.18 27.60 -34.55
N SER A 261 0.59 28.66 -34.32
CA SER A 261 1.19 29.47 -35.38
C SER A 261 2.14 28.66 -36.25
N GLU A 262 2.93 27.76 -35.64
CA GLU A 262 3.87 26.92 -36.37
C GLU A 262 3.18 25.94 -37.31
N ILE A 263 2.11 25.26 -36.86
CA ILE A 263 1.37 24.36 -37.73
C ILE A 263 0.66 25.14 -38.83
N ARG A 264 0.11 26.33 -38.54
CA ARG A 264 -0.45 27.21 -39.59
C ARG A 264 0.61 27.61 -40.62
N ARG A 265 1.84 27.94 -40.19
CA ARG A 265 2.97 28.24 -41.07
C ARG A 265 3.26 27.06 -42.00
N LYS A 266 3.45 25.86 -41.44
CA LYS A 266 3.68 24.61 -42.20
C LYS A 266 2.55 24.32 -43.18
N LEU A 267 1.29 24.44 -42.76
CA LEU A 267 0.14 24.25 -43.65
C LEU A 267 0.15 25.21 -44.85
N ALA A 268 0.57 26.46 -44.64
CA ALA A 268 0.65 27.46 -45.70
C ALA A 268 1.88 27.30 -46.59
N GLU A 269 3.06 27.17 -46.01
CA GLU A 269 4.35 27.14 -46.71
C GLU A 269 4.61 25.77 -47.37
N ASP A 270 4.37 24.67 -46.66
CA ASP A 270 4.74 23.33 -47.11
C ASP A 270 3.61 22.65 -47.90
N TYR A 271 2.34 22.95 -47.58
CA TYR A 271 1.16 22.27 -48.15
C TYR A 271 0.24 23.18 -48.99
N GLY A 272 0.54 24.49 -49.06
CA GLY A 272 -0.21 25.45 -49.87
C GLY A 272 -1.64 25.72 -49.39
N ILE A 273 -1.94 25.49 -48.12
CA ILE A 273 -3.28 25.73 -47.54
C ILE A 273 -3.39 27.20 -47.14
N PRO A 274 -4.42 27.94 -47.62
CA PRO A 274 -4.54 29.35 -47.30
C PRO A 274 -4.64 29.62 -45.80
N GLN A 275 -3.83 30.55 -45.29
CA GLN A 275 -3.86 30.93 -43.86
C GLN A 275 -5.23 31.44 -43.41
N SER A 276 -6.03 32.02 -44.33
CA SER A 276 -7.40 32.47 -44.05
C SER A 276 -8.35 31.33 -43.68
N GLU A 277 -8.05 30.10 -44.10
CA GLU A 277 -8.85 28.90 -43.79
C GLU A 277 -8.42 28.23 -42.49
N VAL A 278 -7.31 28.68 -41.88
CA VAL A 278 -6.74 28.15 -40.64
C VAL A 278 -6.85 29.19 -39.53
N ARG A 279 -7.79 28.99 -38.59
CA ARG A 279 -8.13 29.98 -37.56
C ARG A 279 -7.91 29.44 -36.16
N PHE A 280 -7.73 30.35 -35.20
CA PHE A 280 -7.57 30.03 -33.79
C PHE A 280 -8.76 30.59 -33.01
N ILE A 281 -9.43 29.77 -32.21
CA ILE A 281 -10.61 30.22 -31.45
C ILE A 281 -10.28 31.37 -30.48
N GLN A 282 -9.02 31.47 -30.05
CA GLN A 282 -8.51 32.52 -29.18
C GLN A 282 -8.54 33.91 -29.83
N GLU A 283 -8.60 34.00 -31.17
CA GLU A 283 -8.77 35.27 -31.89
C GLU A 283 -10.19 35.84 -31.72
N ALA A 284 -11.17 35.01 -31.38
CA ALA A 284 -12.55 35.42 -31.17
C ALA A 284 -12.78 35.91 -29.73
N THR A 285 -12.39 37.15 -29.44
CA THR A 285 -12.51 37.77 -28.11
C THR A 285 -13.94 38.24 -27.77
N SER A 286 -14.82 38.34 -28.75
CA SER A 286 -16.23 38.69 -28.56
C SER A 286 -17.17 37.54 -28.95
N GLU A 287 -18.36 37.50 -28.35
CA GLU A 287 -19.38 36.50 -28.70
C GLU A 287 -19.80 36.58 -30.18
N LYS A 288 -19.85 37.80 -30.73
CA LYS A 288 -20.12 38.02 -32.16
C LYS A 288 -19.05 37.38 -33.04
N ALA A 289 -17.77 37.66 -32.77
CA ALA A 289 -16.66 37.05 -33.51
C ALA A 289 -16.65 35.52 -33.38
N ARG A 290 -17.02 34.99 -32.20
CA ARG A 290 -17.13 33.55 -31.97
C ARG A 290 -18.23 32.91 -32.82
N LYS A 291 -19.41 33.55 -32.89
CA LYS A 291 -20.52 33.12 -33.77
C LYS A 291 -20.13 33.16 -35.24
N GLU A 292 -19.43 34.20 -35.67
CA GLU A 292 -18.93 34.33 -37.05
C GLU A 292 -17.93 33.23 -37.40
N MET A 293 -16.99 32.92 -36.50
CA MET A 293 -16.02 31.83 -36.69
C MET A 293 -16.71 30.47 -36.77
N ILE A 294 -17.71 30.23 -35.91
CA ILE A 294 -18.53 29.00 -35.94
C ILE A 294 -19.29 28.88 -37.27
N ALA A 295 -19.93 29.96 -37.72
CA ALA A 295 -20.62 30.00 -39.00
C ALA A 295 -19.65 29.77 -40.17
N GLY A 296 -18.47 30.38 -40.11
CA GLY A 296 -17.40 30.20 -41.10
C GLY A 296 -16.94 28.75 -41.20
N MET A 297 -16.81 28.04 -40.08
CA MET A 297 -16.47 26.62 -40.08
C MET A 297 -17.61 25.75 -40.63
N ASN A 298 -18.86 25.96 -40.20
CA ASN A 298 -20.00 25.22 -40.75
C ASN A 298 -20.20 25.44 -42.27
N ALA A 299 -19.82 26.63 -42.77
CA ALA A 299 -19.83 26.95 -44.20
C ALA A 299 -18.62 26.41 -44.97
N GLY A 300 -17.59 25.90 -44.29
CA GLY A 300 -16.33 25.46 -44.89
C GLY A 300 -15.45 26.61 -45.39
N LYS A 301 -15.68 27.85 -44.91
CA LYS A 301 -14.77 29.00 -45.12
C LYS A 301 -13.54 28.90 -44.20
N ILE A 302 -13.73 28.32 -43.02
CA ILE A 302 -12.65 27.92 -42.11
C ILE A 302 -12.58 26.41 -42.18
N ARG A 303 -11.43 25.88 -42.62
CA ARG A 303 -11.22 24.45 -42.82
C ARG A 303 -10.49 23.80 -41.65
N VAL A 304 -9.71 24.57 -40.90
CA VAL A 304 -9.01 24.09 -39.71
C VAL A 304 -9.21 25.09 -38.58
N LEU A 305 -9.72 24.62 -37.43
CA LEU A 305 -9.91 25.44 -36.24
C LEU A 305 -9.15 24.87 -35.06
N PHE A 306 -8.22 25.67 -34.52
CA PHE A 306 -7.47 25.31 -33.33
C PHE A 306 -8.14 25.85 -32.05
N GLY A 307 -7.98 25.14 -30.94
CA GLY A 307 -8.37 25.65 -29.63
C GLY A 307 -7.99 24.75 -28.46
N SER A 308 -7.93 25.35 -27.27
CA SER A 308 -7.78 24.59 -26.02
C SER A 308 -9.08 23.91 -25.64
N THR A 309 -9.00 22.93 -24.72
CA THR A 309 -10.15 22.29 -24.09
C THR A 309 -11.11 23.33 -23.52
N GLU A 310 -10.60 24.36 -22.87
CA GLU A 310 -11.44 25.39 -22.26
C GLU A 310 -12.19 26.23 -23.31
N MET A 311 -11.47 26.70 -24.32
CA MET A 311 -12.01 27.67 -25.30
C MET A 311 -12.85 27.01 -26.38
N LEU A 312 -12.51 25.79 -26.79
CA LEU A 312 -13.19 25.05 -27.87
C LEU A 312 -14.03 23.91 -27.33
N GLY A 313 -13.71 23.33 -26.17
CA GLY A 313 -14.35 22.14 -25.59
C GLY A 313 -15.73 22.34 -24.95
N THR A 314 -16.22 23.58 -24.72
CA THR A 314 -17.65 23.84 -24.36
C THR A 314 -18.38 24.85 -25.27
N GLY A 315 -19.65 24.57 -25.59
CA GLY A 315 -20.57 25.51 -26.24
C GLY A 315 -20.22 25.97 -27.66
N VAL A 316 -19.69 25.08 -28.52
CA VAL A 316 -19.36 25.39 -29.93
C VAL A 316 -20.07 24.39 -30.85
N ASN A 317 -20.97 24.89 -31.71
CA ASN A 317 -21.71 24.08 -32.69
C ASN A 317 -21.15 24.30 -34.11
N ALA A 318 -19.97 23.73 -34.39
CA ALA A 318 -19.24 23.89 -35.65
C ALA A 318 -19.01 22.55 -36.40
N GLN A 319 -19.89 21.56 -36.15
CA GLN A 319 -19.69 20.16 -36.53
C GLN A 319 -20.05 19.83 -37.99
N LYS A 320 -20.76 20.72 -38.71
CA LYS A 320 -21.51 20.38 -39.92
C LYS A 320 -20.68 19.66 -41.00
N ARG A 321 -19.40 19.99 -41.07
CA ARG A 321 -18.46 19.50 -42.09
C ARG A 321 -17.27 18.76 -41.49
N CYS A 322 -17.30 18.41 -40.21
CA CYS A 322 -16.13 17.88 -39.53
C CYS A 322 -15.79 16.45 -39.98
N VAL A 323 -14.56 16.21 -40.41
CA VAL A 323 -14.08 14.89 -40.86
C VAL A 323 -12.99 14.32 -39.96
N ALA A 324 -12.23 15.18 -39.29
CA ALA A 324 -11.15 14.79 -38.39
C ALA A 324 -11.06 15.68 -37.16
N ILE A 325 -10.63 15.10 -36.04
CA ILE A 325 -10.29 15.77 -34.79
C ILE A 325 -8.87 15.35 -34.40
N HIS A 326 -7.99 16.33 -34.19
CA HIS A 326 -6.58 16.14 -33.88
C HIS A 326 -6.31 16.52 -32.43
N HIS A 327 -5.74 15.60 -31.65
CA HIS A 327 -5.30 15.85 -30.27
C HIS A 327 -3.79 15.81 -30.20
N LEU A 328 -3.14 16.98 -30.19
CA LEU A 328 -1.68 17.08 -30.05
C LEU A 328 -1.22 16.77 -28.63
N ASP A 329 -2.04 17.14 -27.65
CA ASP A 329 -1.88 16.74 -26.27
C ASP A 329 -3.16 16.08 -25.74
N CYS A 330 -2.98 15.10 -24.87
CA CYS A 330 -4.09 14.41 -24.23
C CYS A 330 -4.44 15.09 -22.90
N PRO A 331 -5.72 15.43 -22.65
CA PRO A 331 -6.14 15.96 -21.36
C PRO A 331 -6.07 14.87 -20.29
N TRP A 332 -6.02 15.24 -19.02
CA TRP A 332 -5.92 14.28 -17.92
C TRP A 332 -7.25 13.61 -17.55
N ARG A 333 -8.37 14.13 -18.07
CA ARG A 333 -9.72 13.72 -17.72
C ARG A 333 -10.45 13.15 -18.93
N PRO A 334 -11.08 11.97 -18.82
CA PRO A 334 -11.87 11.39 -19.90
C PRO A 334 -13.00 12.33 -20.35
N SER A 335 -13.58 13.09 -19.42
CA SER A 335 -14.63 14.06 -19.72
C SER A 335 -14.20 15.14 -20.70
N ASP A 336 -12.95 15.56 -20.60
CA ASP A 336 -12.40 16.63 -21.42
C ASP A 336 -12.15 16.07 -22.83
N LEU A 337 -11.66 14.84 -22.94
CA LEU A 337 -11.51 14.14 -24.22
C LEU A 337 -12.87 13.92 -24.90
N GLU A 338 -13.89 13.41 -24.18
CA GLU A 338 -15.25 13.25 -24.70
C GLU A 338 -15.86 14.58 -25.17
N GLN A 339 -15.61 15.67 -24.45
CA GLN A 339 -16.07 17.01 -24.83
C GLN A 339 -15.41 17.52 -26.10
N ARG A 340 -14.11 17.30 -26.25
CA ARG A 340 -13.35 17.64 -27.46
C ARG A 340 -13.86 16.81 -28.66
N ASP A 341 -14.01 15.50 -28.49
CA ASP A 341 -14.51 14.57 -29.51
C ASP A 341 -15.94 14.91 -29.97
N GLY A 342 -16.78 15.34 -29.03
CA GLY A 342 -18.14 15.82 -29.30
C GLY A 342 -18.24 17.09 -30.18
N ARG A 343 -17.12 17.62 -30.69
CA ARG A 343 -17.10 18.68 -31.71
C ARG A 343 -17.30 18.20 -33.13
N GLY A 344 -16.88 16.98 -33.44
CA GLY A 344 -17.14 16.34 -34.73
C GLY A 344 -18.15 15.20 -34.63
N ILE A 345 -18.10 14.45 -33.53
CA ILE A 345 -18.96 13.29 -33.25
C ILE A 345 -20.29 13.77 -32.67
N ARG A 346 -21.06 14.45 -33.53
CA ARG A 346 -22.26 15.18 -33.14
C ARG A 346 -23.29 15.17 -34.27
N THR A 347 -24.56 15.19 -33.90
CA THR A 347 -25.68 15.30 -34.85
C THR A 347 -25.57 16.54 -35.72
N GLY A 348 -26.00 16.39 -36.98
CA GLY A 348 -25.92 17.45 -37.98
C GLY A 348 -24.56 17.55 -38.67
N ASN A 349 -23.65 16.59 -38.46
CA ASN A 349 -22.44 16.46 -39.27
C ASN A 349 -22.76 15.78 -40.61
N GLU A 350 -23.12 16.59 -41.60
CA GLU A 350 -23.57 16.14 -42.92
C GLU A 350 -22.43 15.51 -43.72
N ILE A 351 -21.23 16.10 -43.67
CA ILE A 351 -20.10 15.61 -44.50
C ILE A 351 -19.60 14.26 -44.00
N ALA A 352 -19.49 14.06 -42.69
CA ALA A 352 -19.14 12.75 -42.16
C ALA A 352 -20.15 11.69 -42.60
N LYS A 353 -21.45 12.00 -42.47
CA LYS A 353 -22.54 11.09 -42.82
C LYS A 353 -22.57 10.71 -44.31
N LEU A 354 -22.43 11.70 -45.19
CA LEU A 354 -22.61 11.50 -46.64
C LEU A 354 -21.34 11.10 -47.37
N HIS A 355 -20.17 11.47 -46.85
CA HIS A 355 -18.90 11.41 -47.60
C HIS A 355 -17.73 10.79 -46.83
N ALA A 356 -17.90 10.42 -45.56
CA ALA A 356 -16.85 9.77 -44.74
C ALA A 356 -17.37 8.51 -44.03
N ASP A 357 -18.19 7.70 -44.71
CA ASP A 357 -18.74 6.44 -44.17
C ASP A 357 -19.45 6.57 -42.82
N ASN A 358 -20.05 7.74 -42.57
CA ASN A 358 -20.64 8.12 -41.29
C ASN A 358 -19.65 7.98 -40.12
N LYS A 359 -18.38 8.34 -40.34
CA LYS A 359 -17.29 8.32 -39.34
C LYS A 359 -16.60 9.67 -39.24
N VAL A 360 -16.06 9.93 -38.06
CA VAL A 360 -15.11 11.02 -37.81
C VAL A 360 -13.85 10.41 -37.21
N ASP A 361 -12.71 10.70 -37.84
CA ASP A 361 -11.41 10.21 -37.39
C ASP A 361 -10.92 11.06 -36.22
N VAL A 362 -10.55 10.41 -35.11
CA VAL A 362 -9.99 11.05 -33.92
C VAL A 362 -8.52 10.63 -33.82
N ILE A 363 -7.62 11.54 -34.16
CA ILE A 363 -6.18 11.30 -34.24
C ILE A 363 -5.54 11.72 -32.92
N LEU A 364 -4.94 10.76 -32.23
CA LEU A 364 -4.21 10.94 -30.98
C LEU A 364 -2.71 10.85 -31.27
N TYR A 365 -1.98 11.97 -31.17
CA TYR A 365 -0.54 11.97 -31.44
C TYR A 365 0.24 11.61 -30.18
N ALA A 366 1.00 10.51 -30.23
CA ALA A 366 1.81 10.04 -29.13
C ALA A 366 3.28 9.97 -29.55
N VAL A 367 4.17 10.70 -28.86
CA VAL A 367 5.61 10.47 -29.01
C VAL A 367 6.00 9.27 -28.17
N GLU A 368 6.70 8.31 -28.75
CA GLU A 368 7.23 7.15 -28.04
C GLU A 368 8.23 7.60 -26.97
N LYS A 369 8.36 6.83 -25.88
CA LYS A 369 9.27 7.16 -24.76
C LYS A 369 8.99 8.55 -24.15
N SER A 370 7.72 8.97 -24.19
CA SER A 370 7.26 10.24 -23.62
C SER A 370 6.06 10.05 -22.68
N LEU A 371 5.67 11.12 -21.99
CA LEU A 371 4.49 11.11 -21.10
C LEU A 371 3.16 10.90 -21.82
N ASP A 372 3.10 10.95 -23.15
CA ASP A 372 1.87 10.75 -23.90
C ASP A 372 1.34 9.32 -23.75
N ALA A 373 2.20 8.29 -23.91
CA ALA A 373 1.81 6.89 -23.81
C ALA A 373 1.20 6.54 -22.45
N TYR A 374 1.77 7.09 -21.38
CA TYR A 374 1.27 6.91 -20.01
C TYR A 374 -0.14 7.48 -19.82
N LYS A 375 -0.42 8.66 -20.40
CA LYS A 375 -1.73 9.32 -20.27
C LYS A 375 -2.85 8.51 -20.91
N PHE A 376 -2.59 7.84 -22.03
CA PHE A 376 -3.60 7.01 -22.70
C PHE A 376 -4.02 5.81 -21.84
N GLY A 377 -3.06 5.12 -21.22
CA GLY A 377 -3.36 4.04 -20.28
C GLY A 377 -4.20 4.52 -19.08
N LEU A 378 -3.88 5.70 -18.54
CA LEU A 378 -4.63 6.30 -17.44
C LEU A 378 -6.08 6.61 -17.81
N LEU A 379 -6.30 7.23 -18.98
CA LEU A 379 -7.64 7.58 -19.45
C LEU A 379 -8.51 6.35 -19.71
N HIS A 380 -7.92 5.29 -20.27
CA HIS A 380 -8.62 4.04 -20.55
C HIS A 380 -9.20 3.42 -19.28
N ASN A 381 -8.38 3.29 -18.23
CA ASN A 381 -8.82 2.75 -16.94
C ASN A 381 -9.97 3.55 -16.32
N LYS A 382 -9.87 4.89 -16.34
CA LYS A 382 -10.94 5.77 -15.83
C LYS A 382 -12.22 5.68 -16.65
N GLN A 383 -12.13 5.51 -17.97
CA GLN A 383 -13.30 5.39 -18.82
C GLN A 383 -14.04 4.06 -18.61
N LEU A 384 -13.31 2.96 -18.40
CA LEU A 384 -13.89 1.65 -18.04
C LEU A 384 -14.68 1.75 -16.73
N PHE A 385 -14.11 2.39 -15.71
CA PHE A 385 -14.78 2.65 -14.43
C PHE A 385 -16.12 3.38 -14.62
N ILE A 386 -16.09 4.52 -15.33
CA ILE A 386 -17.27 5.35 -15.58
C ILE A 386 -18.36 4.58 -16.35
N ARG A 387 -17.97 3.77 -17.34
CA ARG A 387 -18.92 2.99 -18.16
C ARG A 387 -19.62 1.91 -17.34
N GLN A 388 -18.89 1.19 -16.50
CA GLN A 388 -19.47 0.13 -15.66
C GLN A 388 -20.49 0.68 -14.66
N LEU A 389 -20.18 1.81 -14.02
CA LEU A 389 -21.12 2.45 -13.09
C LEU A 389 -22.39 2.98 -13.80
N LYS A 390 -22.24 3.50 -15.03
CA LYS A 390 -23.36 4.06 -15.82
C LYS A 390 -24.29 3.01 -16.42
N THR A 391 -23.77 1.87 -16.84
CA THR A 391 -24.53 0.85 -17.59
C THR A 391 -25.37 -0.08 -16.71
N ASN A 392 -25.34 0.08 -15.38
CA ASN A 392 -26.04 -0.78 -14.41
C ASN A 392 -25.87 -2.30 -14.71
N ASN A 393 -24.71 -2.67 -15.24
CA ASN A 393 -24.49 -4.04 -15.68
C ASN A 393 -24.20 -4.90 -14.43
N MET A 394 -25.21 -5.65 -13.97
CA MET A 394 -25.20 -6.38 -12.69
C MET A 394 -24.19 -7.54 -12.60
N GLY A 395 -23.35 -7.74 -13.62
CA GLY A 395 -22.39 -8.85 -13.70
C GLY A 395 -21.19 -8.74 -12.76
N SER A 396 -20.85 -7.55 -12.25
CA SER A 396 -19.73 -7.38 -11.32
C SER A 396 -20.14 -6.72 -10.01
N ARG A 397 -19.79 -7.35 -8.87
CA ARG A 397 -20.01 -6.80 -7.52
C ARG A 397 -18.89 -5.86 -7.06
N THR A 398 -17.78 -5.80 -7.80
CA THR A 398 -16.58 -5.02 -7.48
C THR A 398 -16.05 -4.30 -8.71
N ILE A 399 -15.65 -3.03 -8.57
CA ILE A 399 -15.01 -2.25 -9.66
C ILE A 399 -13.71 -1.64 -9.13
N ASP A 400 -12.63 -1.69 -9.93
CA ASP A 400 -11.34 -1.03 -9.68
C ASP A 400 -11.33 0.37 -10.31
N GLU A 401 -11.10 1.42 -9.51
CA GLU A 401 -10.94 2.81 -9.94
C GLU A 401 -9.52 3.11 -10.48
N GLY A 402 -8.55 2.23 -10.24
CA GLY A 402 -7.13 2.41 -10.53
C GLY A 402 -6.37 3.16 -9.42
N ALA A 403 -5.03 3.11 -9.46
CA ALA A 403 -4.17 3.61 -8.38
C ALA A 403 -3.76 5.10 -8.50
N ILE A 404 -4.06 5.78 -9.62
CA ILE A 404 -3.30 6.98 -10.02
C ILE A 404 -4.11 8.27 -9.79
N ASP A 405 -3.53 9.19 -9.01
CA ASP A 405 -4.10 10.47 -8.60
C ASP A 405 -3.48 11.66 -9.35
N GLU A 406 -4.32 12.55 -9.90
CA GLU A 406 -3.97 13.78 -10.62
C GLU A 406 -3.14 14.76 -9.76
N LYS A 407 -3.27 14.70 -8.42
CA LYS A 407 -2.61 15.64 -7.49
C LYS A 407 -1.24 15.20 -7.00
N SER A 408 -0.94 13.89 -7.01
CA SER A 408 0.30 13.38 -6.44
C SER A 408 1.53 13.59 -7.34
N GLY A 409 1.31 13.98 -8.60
CA GLY A 409 2.37 14.01 -9.62
C GLY A 409 2.90 12.62 -9.94
N MET A 410 3.79 12.53 -10.92
CA MET A 410 4.50 11.29 -11.24
C MET A 410 5.74 11.18 -10.34
N ASN A 411 5.95 10.02 -9.73
CA ASN A 411 7.16 9.78 -8.93
C ASN A 411 8.38 9.50 -9.82
N PHE A 412 9.59 9.57 -9.24
CA PHE A 412 10.83 9.45 -10.01
C PHE A 412 10.93 8.13 -10.79
N SER A 413 10.63 7.00 -10.15
CA SER A 413 10.70 5.68 -10.81
C SER A 413 9.68 5.53 -11.93
N GLU A 414 8.44 6.01 -11.76
CA GLU A 414 7.42 6.04 -12.82
C GLU A 414 7.86 6.93 -13.97
N TYR A 415 8.42 8.09 -13.64
CA TYR A 415 8.91 9.05 -14.62
C TYR A 415 10.03 8.45 -15.48
N VAL A 416 11.00 7.78 -14.84
CA VAL A 416 12.07 7.09 -15.57
C VAL A 416 11.53 5.93 -16.39
N ALA A 417 10.64 5.10 -15.86
CA ALA A 417 10.09 3.95 -16.58
C ALA A 417 9.29 4.35 -17.82
N VAL A 418 8.52 5.44 -17.73
CA VAL A 418 7.77 5.99 -18.86
C VAL A 418 8.72 6.56 -19.92
N LEU A 419 9.74 7.32 -19.51
CA LEU A 419 10.70 7.90 -20.44
C LEU A 419 11.71 6.89 -21.02
N SER A 420 12.01 5.82 -20.30
CA SER A 420 12.86 4.73 -20.81
C SER A 420 12.10 3.79 -21.75
N GLY A 421 10.76 3.84 -21.71
CA GLY A 421 9.89 2.92 -22.45
C GLY A 421 9.83 1.51 -21.84
N ASN A 422 10.37 1.31 -20.63
CA ASN A 422 10.35 0.02 -19.94
C ASN A 422 9.63 0.16 -18.59
N THR A 423 8.36 -0.24 -18.55
CA THR A 423 7.52 -0.27 -17.34
C THR A 423 7.85 -1.44 -16.42
N ASP A 424 8.51 -2.48 -16.92
CA ASP A 424 8.82 -3.68 -16.14
C ASP A 424 9.76 -3.38 -14.98
N LEU A 425 10.69 -2.43 -15.14
CA LEU A 425 11.57 -1.98 -14.05
C LEU A 425 10.79 -1.36 -12.88
N LEU A 426 9.73 -0.61 -13.18
CA LEU A 426 8.87 -0.02 -12.17
C LEU A 426 8.04 -1.10 -11.46
N ASP A 427 7.44 -1.99 -12.24
CA ASP A 427 6.61 -3.06 -11.71
C ASP A 427 7.43 -4.02 -10.86
N LYS A 428 8.66 -4.35 -11.29
CA LYS A 428 9.66 -5.09 -10.51
C LYS A 428 9.86 -4.45 -9.14
N ALA A 429 10.22 -3.16 -9.11
CA ALA A 429 10.62 -2.51 -7.87
C ALA A 429 9.44 -2.31 -6.89
N ARG A 430 8.21 -2.12 -7.39
CA ARG A 430 6.98 -2.18 -6.57
C ARG A 430 6.77 -3.57 -5.98
N LEU A 431 6.94 -4.60 -6.82
CA LEU A 431 6.65 -5.97 -6.48
C LEU A 431 7.68 -6.55 -5.49
N GLU A 432 8.96 -6.22 -5.64
CA GLU A 432 10.04 -6.53 -4.68
C GLU A 432 9.74 -5.97 -3.29
N LYS A 433 9.32 -4.69 -3.19
CA LYS A 433 8.99 -4.08 -1.90
C LYS A 433 7.74 -4.68 -1.27
N LYS A 434 6.74 -5.03 -2.09
CA LYS A 434 5.53 -5.74 -1.64
C LYS A 434 5.91 -7.11 -1.05
N ILE A 435 6.76 -7.87 -1.75
CA ILE A 435 7.31 -9.14 -1.27
C ILE A 435 8.06 -8.93 0.05
N ALA A 436 8.97 -7.96 0.13
CA ALA A 436 9.74 -7.70 1.35
C ALA A 436 8.85 -7.38 2.57
N THR A 437 7.77 -6.63 2.37
CA THR A 437 6.81 -6.31 3.44
C THR A 437 6.06 -7.56 3.90
N LEU A 438 5.56 -8.35 2.94
CA LEU A 438 4.86 -9.61 3.20
C LEU A 438 5.78 -10.63 3.87
N GLU A 439 7.05 -10.69 3.48
CA GLU A 439 8.05 -11.55 4.12
C GLU A 439 8.33 -11.13 5.57
N SER A 440 8.41 -9.83 5.84
CA SER A 440 8.54 -9.31 7.21
C SER A 440 7.32 -9.67 8.08
N GLU A 441 6.10 -9.51 7.53
CA GLU A 441 4.85 -9.92 8.19
C GLU A 441 4.85 -11.43 8.47
N ARG A 442 5.26 -12.26 7.50
CA ARG A 442 5.39 -13.71 7.66
C ARG A 442 6.40 -14.07 8.75
N GLN A 443 7.56 -13.42 8.78
CA GLN A 443 8.56 -13.63 9.82
C GLN A 443 8.04 -13.26 11.21
N ALA A 444 7.30 -12.14 11.33
CA ALA A 444 6.67 -11.75 12.59
C ALA A 444 5.64 -12.79 13.05
N PHE A 445 4.82 -13.31 12.13
CA PHE A 445 3.87 -14.39 12.40
C PHE A 445 4.58 -15.67 12.88
N VAL A 446 5.65 -16.10 12.20
CA VAL A 446 6.45 -17.27 12.59
C VAL A 446 7.07 -17.08 13.97
N ARG A 447 7.63 -15.90 14.28
CA ARG A 447 8.15 -15.60 15.63
C ARG A 447 7.06 -15.67 16.70
N GLY A 448 5.88 -15.11 16.42
CA GLY A 448 4.73 -15.18 17.33
C GLY A 448 4.25 -16.61 17.60
N LYS A 449 4.24 -17.45 16.55
CA LYS A 449 3.92 -18.88 16.63
C LYS A 449 4.94 -19.65 17.46
N SER A 450 6.24 -19.42 17.27
CA SER A 450 7.30 -20.04 18.07
C SER A 450 7.23 -19.63 19.55
N SER A 451 6.98 -18.36 19.85
CA SER A 451 6.80 -17.87 21.22
C SER A 451 5.58 -18.52 21.91
N SER A 452 4.46 -18.64 21.18
CA SER A 452 3.24 -19.30 21.68
C SER A 452 3.46 -20.79 21.93
N ARG A 453 4.23 -21.47 21.07
CA ARG A 453 4.62 -22.88 21.25
C ARG A 453 5.45 -23.06 22.52
N TYR A 454 6.47 -22.23 22.73
CA TYR A 454 7.29 -22.29 23.94
C TYR A 454 6.44 -22.06 25.21
N LYS A 455 5.52 -21.10 25.18
CA LYS A 455 4.59 -20.86 26.30
C LYS A 455 3.67 -22.07 26.54
N LEU A 456 3.18 -22.71 25.48
CA LEU A 456 2.37 -23.93 25.57
C LEU A 456 3.15 -25.09 26.20
N GLU A 457 4.40 -25.31 25.78
CA GLU A 457 5.29 -26.33 26.37
C GLU A 457 5.52 -26.07 27.86
N GLN A 458 5.85 -24.83 28.25
CA GLN A 458 6.04 -24.45 29.65
C GLN A 458 4.79 -24.64 30.51
N ILE A 459 3.61 -24.28 29.99
CA ILE A 459 2.34 -24.46 30.70
C ILE A 459 2.05 -25.95 30.87
N THR A 460 2.26 -26.75 29.84
CA THR A 460 2.02 -28.19 29.86
C THR A 460 2.93 -28.88 30.87
N GLU A 461 4.23 -28.59 30.84
CA GLU A 461 5.21 -29.12 31.81
C GLU A 461 4.86 -28.74 33.26
N LYS A 462 4.36 -27.51 33.46
CA LYS A 462 3.95 -27.02 34.77
C LYS A 462 2.69 -27.71 35.30
N ILE A 463 1.72 -27.99 34.43
CA ILE A 463 0.52 -28.75 34.76
C ILE A 463 0.90 -30.19 35.11
N GLU A 464 1.79 -30.83 34.36
CA GLU A 464 2.28 -32.18 34.67
C GLU A 464 2.95 -32.23 36.05
N LYS A 465 3.85 -31.28 36.35
CA LYS A 465 4.48 -31.15 37.67
C LYS A 465 3.45 -30.94 38.79
N ASN A 466 2.48 -30.05 38.57
CA ASN A 466 1.43 -29.82 39.55
C ASN A 466 0.51 -31.05 39.73
N ASN A 467 0.24 -31.81 38.66
CA ASN A 467 -0.57 -33.03 38.73
C ASN A 467 0.12 -34.13 39.55
N ASP A 468 1.44 -34.26 39.45
CA ASP A 468 2.22 -35.14 40.33
C ASP A 468 2.08 -34.72 41.80
N LEU A 469 2.24 -33.42 42.09
CA LEU A 469 2.06 -32.87 43.44
C LEU A 469 0.64 -33.07 43.97
N ILE A 470 -0.39 -32.82 43.16
CA ILE A 470 -1.80 -33.03 43.53
C ILE A 470 -2.05 -34.50 43.89
N ARG A 471 -1.46 -35.44 43.14
CA ARG A 471 -1.56 -36.87 43.44
C ARG A 471 -0.91 -37.22 44.78
N ARG A 472 0.31 -36.73 45.01
CA ARG A 472 1.09 -36.98 46.23
C ARG A 472 0.42 -36.37 47.47
N ILE A 473 0.00 -35.11 47.40
CA ILE A 473 -0.71 -34.40 48.46
C ILE A 473 -2.10 -35.01 48.70
N GLY A 474 -2.79 -35.44 47.64
CA GLY A 474 -4.07 -36.14 47.76
C GLY A 474 -3.96 -37.43 48.57
N LYS A 475 -2.90 -38.22 48.32
CA LYS A 475 -2.59 -39.43 49.10
C LYS A 475 -2.34 -39.10 50.58
N ASP A 476 -1.58 -38.05 50.86
CA ASP A 476 -1.35 -37.58 52.23
C ASP A 476 -2.67 -37.15 52.91
N LEU A 477 -3.55 -36.44 52.19
CA LEU A 477 -4.84 -36.02 52.73
C LEU A 477 -5.73 -37.22 53.10
N GLU A 478 -5.75 -38.25 52.27
CA GLU A 478 -6.48 -39.50 52.56
C GLU A 478 -5.92 -40.20 53.80
N HIS A 479 -4.60 -40.30 53.92
CA HIS A 479 -3.95 -40.87 55.11
C HIS A 479 -4.23 -40.07 56.37
N PHE A 480 -4.21 -38.74 56.27
CA PHE A 480 -4.55 -37.86 57.39
C PHE A 480 -6.02 -38.07 57.81
N LYS A 481 -6.96 -37.99 56.86
CA LYS A 481 -8.40 -38.19 57.12
C LYS A 481 -8.72 -39.58 57.68
N ALA A 482 -7.99 -40.62 57.30
CA ALA A 482 -8.18 -41.98 57.80
C ALA A 482 -7.69 -42.20 59.24
N ARG A 483 -6.75 -41.39 59.74
CA ARG A 483 -6.08 -41.58 61.03
C ARG A 483 -6.42 -40.52 62.08
N VAL A 484 -6.98 -39.39 61.66
CA VAL A 484 -7.25 -38.26 62.53
C VAL A 484 -8.35 -38.55 63.53
N GLU A 485 -8.19 -38.05 64.75
CA GLU A 485 -9.16 -38.16 65.83
C GLU A 485 -9.67 -36.75 66.20
N PHE A 486 -10.90 -36.66 66.70
CA PHE A 486 -11.53 -35.40 67.08
C PHE A 486 -11.77 -35.35 68.60
N ASN A 487 -11.64 -34.15 69.16
CA ASN A 487 -12.12 -33.84 70.50
C ASN A 487 -13.65 -33.67 70.49
N GLU A 488 -14.29 -33.63 71.66
CA GLU A 488 -15.75 -33.45 71.79
C GLU A 488 -16.27 -32.15 71.15
N ASP A 489 -15.42 -31.13 71.06
CA ASP A 489 -15.71 -29.84 70.42
C ASP A 489 -15.52 -29.83 68.89
N GLY A 490 -15.18 -30.99 68.29
CA GLY A 490 -14.93 -31.14 66.86
C GLY A 490 -13.55 -30.64 66.40
N SER A 491 -12.69 -30.17 67.31
CA SER A 491 -11.31 -29.82 66.99
C SER A 491 -10.44 -31.07 66.81
N TYR A 492 -9.37 -30.98 66.03
CA TYR A 492 -8.44 -32.09 65.88
C TYR A 492 -7.75 -32.40 67.20
N ARG A 493 -7.78 -33.68 67.60
CA ARG A 493 -6.98 -34.16 68.71
C ARG A 493 -5.51 -34.04 68.32
N ASN A 494 -4.64 -33.75 69.29
CA ASN A 494 -3.22 -33.49 69.03
C ASN A 494 -2.29 -34.48 69.75
N PRO A 495 -2.26 -35.77 69.36
CA PRO A 495 -1.39 -36.78 69.96
C PRO A 495 0.04 -36.72 69.40
N VAL A 496 0.68 -35.55 69.44
CA VAL A 496 2.07 -35.37 68.98
C VAL A 496 3.01 -36.19 69.86
N LYS A 497 3.91 -36.94 69.20
CA LYS A 497 5.00 -37.67 69.86
C LYS A 497 6.33 -37.07 69.42
N LEU A 498 7.14 -36.62 70.38
CA LEU A 498 8.51 -36.16 70.09
C LEU A 498 9.52 -37.22 70.51
N ASN A 499 10.61 -37.33 69.76
CA ASN A 499 11.67 -38.29 70.04
C ASN A 499 12.30 -37.98 71.40
N GLY A 500 12.34 -38.98 72.29
CA GLY A 500 12.91 -38.84 73.64
C GLY A 500 12.02 -38.12 74.67
N LEU A 501 10.73 -37.88 74.38
CA LEU A 501 9.78 -37.29 75.32
C LEU A 501 8.48 -38.10 75.39
N GLU A 502 8.27 -38.84 76.49
CA GLU A 502 7.05 -39.60 76.75
C GLU A 502 6.07 -38.81 77.64
N THR A 503 5.35 -37.86 77.04
CA THR A 503 4.28 -37.12 77.73
C THR A 503 3.17 -36.74 76.76
N SER A 504 1.96 -36.54 77.29
CA SER A 504 0.82 -36.00 76.55
C SER A 504 0.46 -34.58 77.02
N ASP A 505 1.26 -33.95 77.89
CA ASP A 505 1.05 -32.57 78.32
C ASP A 505 1.51 -31.58 77.23
N PRO A 506 0.57 -30.79 76.63
CA PRO A 506 0.91 -29.81 75.60
C PRO A 506 1.95 -28.78 76.04
N LYS A 507 1.99 -28.42 77.34
CA LYS A 507 2.95 -27.43 77.85
C LYS A 507 4.37 -27.97 77.86
N LEU A 508 4.57 -29.27 78.12
CA LEU A 508 5.89 -29.91 78.08
C LEU A 508 6.35 -30.15 76.65
N ILE A 509 5.46 -30.62 75.77
CA ILE A 509 5.73 -30.78 74.34
C ILE A 509 6.17 -29.44 73.72
N GLY A 510 5.42 -28.37 73.96
CA GLY A 510 5.76 -27.05 73.45
C GLY A 510 7.07 -26.48 73.96
N LYS A 511 7.38 -26.68 75.26
CA LYS A 511 8.69 -26.30 75.81
C LYS A 511 9.83 -27.03 75.13
N GLN A 512 9.65 -28.31 74.82
CA GLN A 512 10.65 -29.08 74.09
C GLN A 512 10.79 -28.59 72.64
N LEU A 513 9.70 -28.21 71.97
CA LEU A 513 9.77 -27.61 70.63
C LEU A 513 10.48 -26.26 70.62
N ASN A 514 10.24 -25.39 71.62
CA ASN A 514 10.97 -24.13 71.77
C ASN A 514 12.47 -24.39 71.99
N ARG A 515 12.82 -25.38 72.82
CA ARG A 515 14.21 -25.79 73.00
C ARG A 515 14.82 -26.25 71.67
N ILE A 516 14.14 -27.11 70.92
CA ILE A 516 14.59 -27.57 69.59
C ILE A 516 14.75 -26.37 68.64
N ALA A 517 13.81 -25.42 68.65
CA ALA A 517 13.87 -24.22 67.82
C ALA A 517 15.09 -23.35 68.14
N GLU A 518 15.54 -23.30 69.39
CA GLU A 518 16.75 -22.57 69.79
C GLU A 518 18.05 -23.36 69.53
N THR A 519 18.05 -24.67 69.79
CA THR A 519 19.29 -25.47 69.86
C THR A 519 19.59 -26.33 68.63
N ALA A 520 18.61 -26.64 67.78
CA ALA A 520 18.84 -27.51 66.62
C ALA A 520 19.78 -26.84 65.60
N ARG A 521 20.75 -27.60 65.09
CA ARG A 521 21.75 -27.18 64.11
C ARG A 521 21.97 -28.30 63.09
N THR A 522 21.07 -28.38 62.12
CA THR A 522 20.93 -29.50 61.18
C THR A 522 21.68 -29.30 59.86
N LEU A 523 22.31 -28.13 59.65
CA LEU A 523 23.08 -27.79 58.43
C LEU A 523 22.26 -28.02 57.14
N ASP A 524 21.09 -27.41 57.05
CA ASP A 524 20.12 -27.55 55.96
C ASP A 524 19.59 -28.98 55.71
N ARG A 525 19.84 -29.94 56.60
CA ARG A 525 19.25 -31.29 56.53
C ARG A 525 17.92 -31.36 57.27
N LEU A 526 17.00 -32.18 56.75
CA LEU A 526 15.74 -32.49 57.43
C LEU A 526 15.99 -33.57 58.48
N GLU A 527 15.88 -33.21 59.75
CA GLU A 527 16.03 -34.15 60.87
C GLU A 527 14.68 -34.52 61.49
N PRO A 528 14.38 -35.82 61.68
CA PRO A 528 13.15 -36.27 62.31
C PRO A 528 13.18 -36.06 63.83
N ILE A 529 12.20 -35.32 64.32
CA ILE A 529 12.06 -34.95 65.73
C ILE A 529 10.82 -35.58 66.39
N GLY A 530 9.97 -36.24 65.62
CA GLY A 530 8.77 -36.88 66.15
C GLY A 530 7.82 -37.40 65.08
N SER A 531 6.61 -37.77 65.50
CA SER A 531 5.51 -38.18 64.61
C SER A 531 4.15 -37.70 65.10
N LEU A 532 3.23 -37.51 64.15
CA LEU A 532 1.83 -37.19 64.40
C LEU A 532 0.96 -37.86 63.32
N TYR A 533 0.00 -38.71 63.70
CA TYR A 533 -0.88 -39.45 62.77
C TYR A 533 -0.14 -40.24 61.68
N GLY A 534 1.07 -40.72 62.00
CA GLY A 534 1.94 -41.43 61.05
C GLY A 534 2.62 -40.53 60.01
N PHE A 535 2.61 -39.20 60.20
CA PHE A 535 3.47 -38.25 59.52
C PHE A 535 4.74 -38.01 60.33
N GLU A 536 5.86 -37.81 59.66
CA GLU A 536 7.13 -37.43 60.27
C GLU A 536 7.16 -35.93 60.57
N LEU A 537 7.57 -35.57 61.78
CA LEU A 537 7.83 -34.19 62.18
C LEU A 537 9.30 -33.91 61.98
N LEU A 538 9.62 -32.87 61.22
CA LEU A 538 10.99 -32.56 60.79
C LEU A 538 11.39 -31.16 61.25
N VAL A 539 12.68 -30.98 61.51
CA VAL A 539 13.29 -29.65 61.68
C VAL A 539 14.44 -29.47 60.68
N GLN A 540 14.58 -28.25 60.16
CA GLN A 540 15.68 -27.84 59.28
C GLN A 540 16.22 -26.49 59.74
N SER A 541 17.54 -26.35 59.80
CA SER A 541 18.23 -25.13 60.22
C SER A 541 18.67 -24.37 58.99
N GLU A 542 17.93 -23.32 58.65
CA GLU A 542 18.25 -22.42 57.55
C GLU A 542 19.21 -21.34 58.06
N THR A 543 20.33 -21.14 57.36
CA THR A 543 21.28 -20.08 57.71
C THR A 543 21.12 -18.92 56.73
N THR A 544 20.69 -17.78 57.24
CA THR A 544 20.59 -16.54 56.45
C THR A 544 21.67 -15.57 56.86
N GLY A 545 22.54 -15.20 55.91
CA GLY A 545 23.54 -14.15 56.09
C GLY A 545 22.93 -12.79 55.78
N LYS A 546 22.78 -11.93 56.80
CA LYS A 546 22.47 -10.50 56.65
C LYS A 546 23.48 -9.71 57.48
N ASP A 547 24.12 -8.72 56.85
CA ASP A 547 25.11 -7.81 57.49
C ASP A 547 26.30 -8.52 58.18
N GLY A 548 26.79 -9.62 57.62
CA GLY A 548 27.98 -10.32 58.12
C GLY A 548 27.78 -11.13 59.41
N LEU A 549 26.53 -11.29 59.86
CA LEU A 549 26.13 -12.17 60.96
C LEU A 549 25.32 -13.35 60.41
N ASP A 550 25.74 -14.57 60.74
CA ASP A 550 24.98 -15.78 60.43
C ASP A 550 23.82 -15.93 61.40
N LEU A 551 22.59 -15.70 60.92
CA LEU A 551 21.37 -15.98 61.68
C LEU A 551 20.86 -17.36 61.29
N VAL A 552 20.93 -18.31 62.23
CA VAL A 552 20.35 -19.64 62.06
C VAL A 552 18.90 -19.62 62.56
N GLN A 553 17.96 -19.95 61.67
CA GLN A 553 16.54 -20.10 61.99
C GLN A 553 16.11 -21.55 61.77
N ASN A 554 15.41 -22.14 62.73
CA ASN A 554 14.88 -23.48 62.62
C ASN A 554 13.45 -23.46 62.06
N ARG A 555 13.25 -24.14 60.93
CA ARG A 555 11.95 -24.37 60.28
C ARG A 555 11.44 -25.76 60.61
N PHE A 556 10.15 -25.85 60.87
CA PHE A 556 9.47 -27.07 61.23
C PHE A 556 8.50 -27.50 60.13
N TYR A 557 8.60 -28.76 59.74
CA TYR A 557 7.81 -29.35 58.67
C TYR A 557 7.11 -30.63 59.13
N VAL A 558 6.05 -30.98 58.40
CA VAL A 558 5.38 -32.28 58.49
C VAL A 558 5.48 -32.95 57.14
N ARG A 559 5.90 -34.23 57.12
CA ARG A 559 6.05 -35.01 55.90
C ARG A 559 5.28 -36.33 55.97
N GLY A 560 4.45 -36.58 54.96
CA GLY A 560 3.73 -37.84 54.78
C GLY A 560 4.39 -38.77 53.77
N GLU A 561 3.68 -39.83 53.39
CA GLU A 561 4.15 -40.78 52.35
C GLU A 561 4.24 -40.15 50.96
N GLY A 562 3.50 -39.07 50.72
CA GLY A 562 3.59 -38.25 49.52
C GLY A 562 4.87 -37.42 49.44
N ASP A 563 5.72 -37.42 50.48
CA ASP A 563 7.02 -36.71 50.50
C ASP A 563 6.88 -35.21 50.16
N TYR A 564 5.76 -34.59 50.55
CA TYR A 564 5.57 -33.15 50.51
C TYR A 564 5.78 -32.56 51.92
N LEU A 565 6.40 -31.38 51.99
CA LEU A 565 6.67 -30.69 53.25
C LEU A 565 5.58 -29.67 53.56
N TYR A 566 4.71 -30.00 54.52
CA TYR A 566 3.70 -29.09 55.04
C TYR A 566 4.27 -28.26 56.18
N GLN A 567 3.84 -27.00 56.27
CA GLN A 567 4.31 -26.08 57.31
C GLN A 567 3.19 -25.15 57.74
N TYR A 568 3.28 -24.67 58.98
CA TYR A 568 2.43 -23.61 59.51
C TYR A 568 3.31 -22.41 59.90
N ASN A 569 2.78 -21.20 59.74
CA ASN A 569 3.48 -19.96 60.05
C ASN A 569 4.91 -19.86 59.47
N TYR A 570 5.07 -20.25 58.20
CA TYR A 570 6.37 -20.34 57.51
C TYR A 570 7.39 -21.22 58.25
N GLY A 571 6.93 -22.28 58.91
CA GLY A 571 7.76 -23.21 59.66
C GLY A 571 8.24 -22.67 61.01
N ASN A 572 7.78 -21.50 61.48
CA ASN A 572 8.17 -20.96 62.78
C ASN A 572 7.31 -21.51 63.91
N ILE A 573 7.96 -21.92 65.02
CA ILE A 573 7.28 -22.28 66.26
C ILE A 573 6.97 -21.04 67.11
N ALA A 574 5.80 -21.00 67.74
CA ALA A 574 5.39 -19.92 68.63
C ALA A 574 6.14 -19.98 69.97
N SER A 575 6.45 -18.83 70.58
CA SER A 575 7.11 -18.79 71.89
C SER A 575 6.23 -19.35 73.03
N ASP A 576 4.91 -19.25 72.91
CA ASP A 576 3.99 -19.86 73.88
C ASP A 576 3.98 -21.38 73.73
N PRO A 577 4.27 -22.17 74.79
CA PRO A 577 4.33 -23.62 74.71
C PRO A 577 3.03 -24.30 74.26
N ARG A 578 1.85 -23.76 74.61
CA ARG A 578 0.59 -24.40 74.19
C ARG A 578 0.39 -24.23 72.68
N LEU A 579 0.67 -23.05 72.14
CA LEU A 579 0.62 -22.79 70.71
C LEU A 579 1.71 -23.55 69.93
N ALA A 580 2.92 -23.66 70.49
CA ALA A 580 4.01 -24.44 69.92
C ALA A 580 3.63 -25.91 69.70
N ALA A 581 2.98 -26.53 70.69
CA ALA A 581 2.51 -27.91 70.59
C ALA A 581 1.46 -28.11 69.48
N MET A 582 0.67 -27.07 69.16
CA MET A 582 -0.35 -27.13 68.11
C MET A 582 0.21 -26.91 66.69
N ASN A 583 1.49 -26.54 66.53
CA ASN A 583 2.06 -26.17 65.23
C ASN A 583 1.91 -27.26 64.16
N PHE A 584 2.18 -28.52 64.51
CA PHE A 584 2.14 -29.63 63.54
C PHE A 584 0.72 -30.03 63.16
N ILE A 585 -0.24 -29.96 64.09
CA ILE A 585 -1.64 -30.21 63.73
C ILE A 585 -2.19 -29.08 62.84
N HIS A 586 -1.76 -27.83 63.07
CA HIS A 586 -2.06 -26.73 62.15
C HIS A 586 -1.35 -26.89 60.80
N ALA A 587 -0.13 -27.43 60.75
CA ALA A 587 0.55 -27.74 59.50
C ALA A 587 -0.17 -28.84 58.72
N LEU A 588 -0.66 -29.91 59.38
CA LEU A 588 -1.51 -30.93 58.77
C LEU A 588 -2.83 -30.36 58.25
N ALA A 589 -3.42 -29.39 58.95
CA ALA A 589 -4.61 -28.68 58.46
C ALA A 589 -4.36 -27.89 57.16
N THR A 590 -3.10 -27.64 56.77
CA THR A 590 -2.77 -26.98 55.49
C THR A 590 -2.75 -27.93 54.28
N ILE A 591 -2.84 -29.26 54.47
CA ILE A 591 -2.80 -30.23 53.36
C ILE A 591 -3.93 -29.94 52.36
N GLU A 592 -5.17 -29.79 52.84
CA GLU A 592 -6.34 -29.55 52.00
C GLU A 592 -6.29 -28.18 51.28
N PRO A 593 -6.00 -27.05 51.97
CA PRO A 593 -5.74 -25.77 51.29
C PRO A 593 -4.60 -25.81 50.27
N THR A 594 -3.55 -26.59 50.52
CA THR A 594 -2.42 -26.73 49.58
C THR A 594 -2.83 -27.52 48.34
N LEU A 595 -3.62 -28.58 48.51
CA LEU A 595 -4.19 -29.35 47.41
C LEU A 595 -5.09 -28.48 46.52
N GLU A 596 -5.99 -27.70 47.13
CA GLU A 596 -6.87 -26.76 46.42
C GLU A 596 -6.07 -25.68 45.68
N LYS A 597 -4.99 -25.16 46.30
CA LYS A 597 -4.10 -24.19 45.66
C LYS A 597 -3.50 -24.72 44.35
N PHE A 598 -3.00 -25.95 44.33
CA PHE A 598 -2.45 -26.53 43.11
C PHE A 598 -3.53 -26.87 42.08
N ARG A 599 -4.71 -27.35 42.51
CA ARG A 599 -5.86 -27.58 41.61
C ARG A 599 -6.31 -26.30 40.92
N LYS A 600 -6.54 -25.23 41.68
CA LYS A 600 -6.92 -23.92 41.14
C LYS A 600 -5.87 -23.37 40.18
N LYS A 601 -4.58 -23.55 40.49
CA LYS A 601 -3.49 -23.13 39.61
C LYS A 601 -3.48 -23.90 38.28
N ASN A 602 -3.85 -25.19 38.29
CA ASN A 602 -4.02 -25.96 37.05
C ASN A 602 -5.24 -25.48 36.26
N GLU A 603 -6.39 -25.25 36.91
CA GLU A 603 -7.58 -24.69 36.24
C GLU A 603 -7.31 -23.33 35.58
N GLU A 604 -6.49 -22.49 36.21
CA GLU A 604 -6.06 -21.21 35.62
C GLU A 604 -5.16 -21.41 34.39
N LEU A 605 -4.20 -22.33 34.46
CA LEU A 605 -3.28 -22.64 33.38
C LEU A 605 -3.97 -23.34 32.20
N GLU A 606 -4.96 -24.19 32.45
CA GLU A 606 -5.70 -24.93 31.42
C GLU A 606 -6.52 -24.02 30.50
N LYS A 607 -6.97 -22.86 31.00
CA LYS A 607 -7.71 -21.87 30.19
C LYS A 607 -6.87 -21.30 29.03
N ASP A 608 -5.56 -21.24 29.19
CA ASP A 608 -4.65 -20.69 28.18
C ASP A 608 -4.31 -21.70 27.07
N ILE A 609 -4.47 -23.01 27.33
CA ILE A 609 -4.07 -24.08 26.40
C ILE A 609 -4.82 -24.02 25.06
N PRO A 610 -6.17 -23.93 25.01
CA PRO A 610 -6.90 -23.92 23.75
C PRO A 610 -6.50 -22.75 22.85
N VAL A 611 -6.35 -21.57 23.44
CA VAL A 611 -5.96 -20.34 22.72
C VAL A 611 -4.56 -20.47 22.15
N LEU A 612 -3.60 -20.96 22.93
CA LEU A 612 -2.23 -21.16 22.48
C LEU A 612 -2.14 -22.25 21.40
N ARG A 613 -2.91 -23.35 21.51
CA ARG A 613 -2.98 -24.38 20.48
C ARG A 613 -3.53 -23.85 19.17
N GLU A 614 -4.62 -23.09 19.20
CA GLU A 614 -5.21 -22.47 18.00
C GLU A 614 -4.18 -21.59 17.27
N VAL A 615 -3.43 -20.76 18.00
CA VAL A 615 -2.37 -19.93 17.43
C VAL A 615 -1.25 -20.79 16.82
N VAL A 616 -0.85 -21.87 17.49
CA VAL A 616 0.20 -22.79 17.01
C VAL A 616 -0.25 -23.61 15.81
N GLU A 617 -1.52 -23.93 15.67
CA GLU A 617 -2.05 -24.67 14.52
C GLU A 617 -2.36 -23.75 13.34
N SER A 618 -2.55 -22.45 13.58
CA SER A 618 -2.86 -21.48 12.53
C SER A 618 -1.77 -21.37 11.45
N SER A 619 -2.23 -21.11 10.22
CA SER A 619 -1.40 -20.83 9.05
C SER A 619 -1.51 -19.36 8.64
N TRP A 620 -0.43 -18.80 8.08
CA TRP A 620 -0.45 -17.43 7.60
C TRP A 620 -1.30 -17.33 6.32
N ARG A 621 -2.43 -16.61 6.41
CA ARG A 621 -3.48 -16.58 5.37
C ARG A 621 -3.01 -16.02 4.02
N LYS A 622 -1.91 -15.26 3.99
CA LYS A 622 -1.37 -14.59 2.80
C LYS A 622 -0.27 -15.39 2.08
N GLU A 623 0.01 -16.63 2.48
CA GLU A 623 1.02 -17.46 1.81
C GLU A 623 0.76 -17.59 0.29
N PRO A 624 -0.47 -17.85 -0.20
CA PRO A 624 -0.73 -17.96 -1.62
C PRO A 624 -0.48 -16.66 -2.38
N GLU A 625 -0.80 -15.51 -1.79
CA GLU A 625 -0.54 -14.19 -2.36
C GLU A 625 0.97 -13.95 -2.50
N LEU A 626 1.74 -14.28 -1.46
CA LEU A 626 3.21 -14.14 -1.49
C LEU A 626 3.84 -15.04 -2.56
N THR A 627 3.35 -16.27 -2.72
CA THR A 627 3.83 -17.19 -3.76
C THR A 627 3.52 -16.68 -5.17
N ALA A 628 2.29 -16.20 -5.40
CA ALA A 628 1.90 -15.63 -6.68
C ALA A 628 2.76 -14.41 -7.05
N LEU A 629 2.96 -13.49 -6.09
CA LEU A 629 3.80 -12.31 -6.30
C LEU A 629 5.25 -12.69 -6.62
N LYS A 630 5.82 -13.68 -5.94
CA LYS A 630 7.18 -14.15 -6.28
C LYS A 630 7.27 -14.70 -7.69
N ALA A 631 6.26 -15.45 -8.14
CA ALA A 631 6.20 -15.92 -9.52
C ALA A 631 6.13 -14.76 -10.51
N ASP A 632 5.27 -13.76 -10.25
CA ASP A 632 5.16 -12.54 -11.06
C ASP A 632 6.49 -11.77 -11.12
N LEU A 633 7.23 -11.67 -10.00
CA LEU A 633 8.56 -11.04 -9.97
C LEU A 633 9.52 -11.74 -10.94
N THR A 634 9.49 -13.07 -10.94
CA THR A 634 10.40 -13.89 -11.75
C THR A 634 10.10 -13.73 -13.24
N GLU A 635 8.82 -13.61 -13.59
CA GLU A 635 8.38 -13.35 -14.97
C GLU A 635 8.76 -11.93 -15.43
N ILE A 636 8.61 -10.93 -14.57
CA ILE A 636 9.05 -9.56 -14.86
C ILE A 636 10.57 -9.52 -15.05
N ASP A 637 11.35 -10.19 -14.20
CA ASP A 637 12.80 -10.30 -14.34
C ASP A 637 13.21 -10.93 -15.68
N ARG A 638 12.49 -11.97 -16.11
CA ARG A 638 12.69 -12.60 -17.41
C ARG A 638 12.44 -11.63 -18.56
N ARG A 639 11.35 -10.84 -18.51
CA ARG A 639 11.03 -9.82 -19.54
C ARG A 639 12.07 -8.71 -19.58
N ILE A 640 12.52 -8.23 -18.43
CA ILE A 640 13.59 -7.23 -18.33
C ILE A 640 14.86 -7.76 -18.99
N GLN A 641 15.28 -8.99 -18.67
CA GLN A 641 16.46 -9.62 -19.29
C GLN A 641 16.32 -9.79 -20.81
N GLN A 642 15.12 -10.11 -21.30
CA GLN A 642 14.85 -10.21 -22.74
C GLN A 642 14.88 -8.86 -23.45
N SER A 643 14.36 -7.80 -22.80
CA SER A 643 14.39 -6.44 -23.33
C SER A 643 15.77 -5.78 -23.31
N LEU A 644 16.68 -6.25 -22.44
CA LEU A 644 18.04 -5.74 -22.28
C LEU A 644 19.08 -6.50 -23.13
N LYS A 645 18.70 -7.61 -23.78
CA LYS A 645 19.58 -8.25 -24.76
C LYS A 645 19.69 -7.34 -26.00
N PRO A 646 20.90 -6.98 -26.46
CA PRO A 646 21.07 -6.28 -27.71
C PRO A 646 20.43 -7.09 -28.85
N ILE A 647 19.83 -6.39 -29.82
CA ILE A 647 19.50 -6.98 -31.12
C ILE A 647 20.84 -7.26 -31.82
N GLU A 648 21.45 -8.39 -31.49
CA GLU A 648 22.51 -9.00 -32.28
C GLU A 648 22.06 -10.40 -32.68
N GLU A 649 22.10 -10.63 -33.99
CA GLU A 649 21.96 -11.90 -34.70
C GLU A 649 20.55 -12.51 -34.80
N SER A 650 19.78 -11.98 -35.75
CA SER A 650 18.91 -12.82 -36.59
C SER A 650 19.28 -12.64 -38.06
N GLU A 651 20.53 -12.99 -38.40
CA GLU A 651 20.88 -13.41 -39.76
C GLU A 651 21.52 -14.79 -39.68
N GLY A 652 20.87 -15.76 -40.35
CA GLY A 652 21.48 -16.98 -40.85
C GLY A 652 21.84 -18.07 -39.84
N LYS A 653 20.90 -19.00 -39.60
CA LYS A 653 21.26 -20.43 -39.56
C LYS A 653 20.24 -21.24 -40.34
N GLU A 654 20.65 -21.62 -41.55
CA GLU A 654 20.12 -22.77 -42.26
C GLU A 654 20.34 -24.04 -41.43
N ALA A 655 19.42 -24.98 -41.63
CA ALA A 655 19.42 -26.29 -41.02
C ALA A 655 20.53 -27.17 -41.60
N GLU A 656 21.25 -27.89 -40.75
CA GLU A 656 21.80 -29.20 -41.10
C GLU A 656 21.67 -30.17 -39.91
N GLU A 657 21.27 -31.39 -40.25
CA GLU A 657 20.88 -32.51 -39.41
C GLU A 657 22.09 -33.29 -38.85
N ASP A 658 21.80 -34.01 -37.76
CA ASP A 658 22.40 -35.25 -37.24
C ASP A 658 23.86 -35.63 -37.58
N ASN A 659 24.65 -35.84 -36.51
CA ASN A 659 25.22 -37.17 -36.24
C ASN A 659 25.62 -37.35 -34.77
N ASP A 660 25.16 -38.46 -34.22
CA ASP A 660 25.55 -39.07 -32.94
C ASP A 660 26.98 -39.66 -33.02
N VAL A 661 27.70 -39.69 -31.88
CA VAL A 661 28.62 -40.76 -31.40
C VAL A 661 29.48 -40.24 -30.23
N CYS A 662 29.53 -41.06 -29.17
CA CYS A 662 30.30 -40.93 -27.94
C CYS A 662 31.84 -40.87 -28.13
N ARG A 663 32.55 -40.11 -27.28
CA ARG A 663 33.46 -40.60 -26.19
C ARG A 663 34.56 -39.59 -25.81
N GLU A 664 34.77 -39.58 -24.49
CA GLU A 664 36.05 -39.49 -23.77
C GLU A 664 36.75 -38.15 -23.50
N ARG A 665 37.32 -38.14 -22.30
CA ARG A 665 38.08 -37.12 -21.58
C ARG A 665 39.44 -36.90 -22.26
N HIS A 666 39.94 -35.68 -22.24
CA HIS A 666 41.22 -35.37 -21.59
C HIS A 666 41.46 -33.86 -21.49
N ASP A 667 42.06 -33.50 -20.37
CA ASP A 667 42.61 -32.20 -19.99
C ASP A 667 43.58 -31.61 -21.03
N THR A 668 43.60 -30.28 -21.17
CA THR A 668 44.82 -29.48 -21.14
C THR A 668 44.50 -28.01 -20.83
N ALA A 669 45.43 -27.42 -20.09
CA ALA A 669 45.36 -26.12 -19.42
C ALA A 669 45.96 -24.97 -20.26
N GLU A 670 46.12 -23.83 -19.58
CA GLU A 670 46.79 -22.56 -19.95
C GLU A 670 45.90 -21.50 -20.64
N GLU A 671 45.89 -20.22 -20.26
CA GLU A 671 46.32 -19.47 -19.07
C GLU A 671 45.79 -18.03 -19.28
N LEU A 672 45.28 -17.37 -18.23
CA LEU A 672 45.03 -15.93 -18.19
C LEU A 672 45.88 -15.35 -17.04
N PRO A 673 46.47 -14.15 -17.18
CA PRO A 673 47.51 -13.67 -16.27
C PRO A 673 46.99 -13.10 -14.95
N LYS A 674 47.69 -13.50 -13.86
CA LYS A 674 48.19 -12.77 -12.66
C LYS A 674 47.65 -11.36 -12.37
N GLU A 675 47.53 -10.87 -11.14
CA GLU A 675 47.73 -11.31 -9.75
C GLU A 675 47.19 -10.14 -8.90
N ASP A 676 46.55 -10.37 -7.74
CA ASP A 676 46.91 -9.55 -6.58
C ASP A 676 46.66 -10.27 -5.24
N ASN A 677 47.60 -10.07 -4.33
CA ASN A 677 48.07 -11.06 -3.38
C ASN A 677 47.76 -10.62 -1.94
N THR A 678 46.73 -11.18 -1.30
CA THR A 678 46.49 -11.01 0.15
C THR A 678 46.00 -12.30 0.81
N ALA A 679 46.88 -13.29 0.95
CA ALA A 679 46.59 -14.50 1.71
C ALA A 679 47.75 -14.90 2.63
N ALA A 680 47.87 -14.24 3.79
CA ALA A 680 48.74 -14.68 4.86
C ALA A 680 47.92 -14.99 6.13
N ARG A 681 48.05 -16.25 6.59
CA ARG A 681 47.57 -16.87 7.85
C ARG A 681 46.09 -17.30 7.91
N ILE A 682 45.79 -18.42 7.24
CA ILE A 682 44.72 -19.34 7.66
C ILE A 682 45.37 -20.64 8.16
N PRO A 683 45.14 -21.08 9.41
CA PRO A 683 45.66 -22.34 9.93
C PRO A 683 45.22 -23.55 9.08
N SER A 684 46.14 -24.48 8.81
CA SER A 684 45.95 -25.63 7.91
C SER A 684 44.73 -26.51 8.24
N ARG A 685 44.40 -26.65 9.52
CA ARG A 685 43.24 -27.43 9.99
C ARG A 685 41.89 -26.83 9.56
N LEU A 686 41.81 -25.50 9.45
CA LEU A 686 40.59 -24.80 9.04
C LEU A 686 40.37 -24.86 7.53
N ARG A 687 41.44 -24.92 6.72
CA ARG A 687 41.34 -25.19 5.27
C ARG A 687 40.78 -26.58 4.99
N GLN A 688 41.28 -27.61 5.67
CA GLN A 688 40.79 -28.98 5.50
C GLN A 688 39.30 -29.12 5.83
N ILE A 689 38.80 -28.38 6.83
CA ILE A 689 37.38 -28.38 7.19
C ILE A 689 36.53 -27.65 6.15
N ALA A 690 37.02 -26.54 5.59
CA ALA A 690 36.32 -25.82 4.53
C ALA A 690 36.25 -26.66 3.24
N ASP A 691 37.35 -27.31 2.85
CA ASP A 691 37.45 -28.15 1.64
C ASP A 691 36.55 -29.39 1.74
N ALA A 692 36.47 -30.03 2.91
CA ALA A 692 35.59 -31.18 3.15
C ALA A 692 34.09 -30.80 3.18
N SER A 693 33.75 -29.51 3.26
CA SER A 693 32.36 -29.05 3.40
C SER A 693 31.63 -28.83 2.06
N GLY A 694 32.30 -29.01 0.93
CA GLY A 694 31.70 -28.83 -0.41
C GLY A 694 31.12 -27.42 -0.65
N GLY A 695 31.74 -26.39 -0.06
CA GLY A 695 31.34 -24.98 -0.24
C GLY A 695 30.32 -24.45 0.78
N ARG A 696 29.96 -25.22 1.82
CA ARG A 696 29.01 -24.77 2.85
C ARG A 696 29.63 -23.90 3.95
N ILE A 697 30.95 -23.89 4.07
CA ILE A 697 31.68 -23.10 5.07
C ILE A 697 32.63 -22.13 4.36
N VAL A 698 32.41 -20.83 4.56
CA VAL A 698 33.29 -19.76 4.05
C VAL A 698 33.98 -19.09 5.23
N ILE A 699 35.32 -19.00 5.18
CA ILE A 699 36.12 -18.38 6.24
C ILE A 699 36.41 -16.93 5.83
N ALA A 700 35.84 -15.96 6.52
CA ALA A 700 36.12 -14.54 6.33
C ALA A 700 37.00 -13.98 7.47
N GLY A 701 37.99 -13.17 7.13
CA GLY A 701 38.82 -12.44 8.10
C GLY A 701 38.17 -11.13 8.52
N VAL A 702 38.17 -10.81 9.81
CA VAL A 702 37.67 -9.53 10.35
C VAL A 702 38.76 -8.47 10.18
N GLY A 703 38.49 -7.42 9.40
CA GLY A 703 39.38 -6.27 9.26
C GLY A 703 39.40 -5.42 10.55
N SER A 704 40.58 -4.89 10.89
CA SER A 704 40.78 -3.98 12.03
C SER A 704 39.95 -2.69 11.89
N PRO A 705 39.50 -2.07 13.00
CA PRO A 705 38.72 -0.83 12.94
C PRO A 705 39.61 0.38 12.60
N PRO A 706 39.08 1.42 11.93
CA PRO A 706 39.85 2.59 11.55
C PRO A 706 40.23 3.45 12.78
N GLU A 707 41.51 3.80 12.89
CA GLU A 707 42.00 4.87 13.76
C GLU A 707 41.53 6.21 13.20
N ASN A 708 40.45 6.77 13.79
CA ASN A 708 40.17 8.21 13.92
C ASN A 708 38.79 8.41 14.55
N GLY A 709 38.74 8.45 15.90
CA GLY A 709 37.53 8.77 16.65
C GLY A 709 37.37 10.27 16.91
N PRO A 710 36.16 10.85 16.88
CA PRO A 710 35.93 12.23 17.28
C PRO A 710 35.97 12.39 18.81
N ALA A 711 36.51 13.53 19.24
CA ALA A 711 36.81 13.88 20.62
C ALA A 711 35.61 13.85 21.59
N LYS A 712 35.87 13.36 22.81
CA LYS A 712 34.98 13.43 23.98
C LYS A 712 34.65 14.89 24.33
N LYS A 713 33.37 15.27 24.27
CA LYS A 713 32.83 16.43 25.02
C LYS A 713 32.11 15.92 26.26
N GLY A 714 32.55 16.43 27.40
CA GLY A 714 32.08 16.06 28.74
C GLY A 714 30.64 16.47 29.02
N ILE A 715 30.00 15.66 29.85
CA ILE A 715 28.71 15.90 30.49
C ILE A 715 28.96 16.84 31.68
N LYS A 716 28.28 17.98 31.73
CA LYS A 716 28.08 18.74 32.97
C LYS A 716 26.83 18.21 33.66
N MET A 717 26.90 18.12 35.00
CA MET A 717 25.78 17.85 35.91
C MET A 717 24.60 18.79 35.69
#